data_AF-A0A3C2D6D1-F1
#
_entry.id   AF-A0A3C2D6D1-F1
#
_cell.length_a   1.000
_cell.length_b   1.000
_cell.length_c   1.000
_cell.angle_alpha   90.00
_cell.angle_beta   90.00
_cell.angle_gamma   90.00
#
_symmetry.space_group_name_H-M   'P 1'
#
loop_
_entity.id
_entity.type
_entity.pdbx_description
1 polymer ?
#
loop_
_entity_poly.entity_id
_entity_poly.type
_entity_poly.pdbx_seq_one_letter_code
_entity_poly.pdbx_strand_id
1 'polypeptide(L)'
;MLKFRLTTKKYGANEYLVLLYRFAVLMVFYSVCRILFYLFNTASFPKVTFSSFLTIMKGGLMFDVSALIYLNAVYMLLFLLPFQFKFSEWYQKMLKWLFITGNSVGLAFNLADIVYYRYIMKRTTASMFDVAAHDVGNTNLIMRFFYDFWYIPFILFILLVLLSFLYSLLKPKPFRFRRPFVYSLSGIPVIFVVVVLSIIGVRGGWRHSTRPINMNNAGAFVNAPEEMSIVQNTPFCIMRTWGKKAFIPKNFFTSEEELDKIYTPVHVPDSVGLSRKDNVVIIILESFSRAFVGSLNPQFKDPRDRSYTPFLDSLIHESLVFPNAFANGRKSIDAIPSVTASIPALVLPYVVSERSGNAINSIAGLLAVQGYQTAFFHGAPNGSMGFDAFTKIAGFQKYYGLNEYGNETDFDGIWGVWDEPYFQFFAHEMDKMQEPFLTTVFSVSSHHPYELPEKYKGRFPEGRIPLNKCIRYTDHSLQKFFDAARKLPWFKNTLFVITADHTVDSNIPEYYTSVNHFAIPILFYKADGSLKGVDNGLAQQTDIMPTILSYLNYPHPYIAFGNNLFNQKAKRFAINYLEESYQFLSGDYVLYLTDDKLNAIYNRKEDPELTRNLLGTIALPDEQQLLKAIVQQFNNRMAENRMVVEK
;
A
#
# COMPACT_ATOMS: atom_id res chain seq x y z
N MET A 1 -57.23 -19.37 2.28
CA MET A 1 -56.33 -19.07 3.42
C MET A 1 -55.48 -20.32 3.72
N LEU A 2 -54.50 -20.64 2.86
CA LEU A 2 -53.63 -21.81 3.07
C LEU A 2 -52.50 -21.44 4.03
N LYS A 3 -52.57 -21.93 5.28
CA LYS A 3 -51.43 -21.88 6.20
C LYS A 3 -50.38 -22.89 5.73
N PHE A 4 -49.41 -22.45 4.94
CA PHE A 4 -48.14 -23.17 4.78
C PHE A 4 -47.40 -23.15 6.13
N ARG A 5 -47.74 -24.09 7.02
CA ARG A 5 -46.90 -24.41 8.18
C ARG A 5 -45.74 -25.25 7.66
N LEU A 6 -44.64 -24.60 7.31
CA LEU A 6 -43.32 -25.25 7.27
C LEU A 6 -43.00 -25.72 8.69
N THR A 7 -43.39 -26.94 9.04
CA THR A 7 -42.99 -27.65 10.25
C THR A 7 -41.52 -27.99 10.15
N THR A 8 -40.67 -27.01 10.42
CA THR A 8 -39.22 -27.21 10.50
C THR A 8 -38.90 -27.94 11.79
N LYS A 9 -38.40 -29.19 11.68
CA LYS A 9 -37.73 -29.87 12.79
C LYS A 9 -36.55 -28.98 13.21
N LYS A 10 -36.62 -28.41 14.41
CA LYS A 10 -35.55 -27.57 14.97
C LYS A 10 -34.54 -28.48 15.65
N TYR A 11 -33.31 -28.45 15.17
CA TYR A 11 -32.22 -29.23 15.75
C TYR A 11 -31.51 -28.37 16.80
N GLY A 12 -31.16 -28.99 17.93
CA GLY A 12 -30.37 -28.33 18.97
C GLY A 12 -28.94 -28.83 18.92
N ALA A 13 -27.96 -27.93 18.92
CA ALA A 13 -26.55 -28.27 18.89
C ALA A 13 -25.77 -27.44 19.92
N ASN A 14 -24.52 -27.83 20.15
CA ASN A 14 -23.59 -27.05 20.97
C ASN A 14 -23.51 -25.61 20.42
N GLU A 15 -23.57 -24.62 21.31
CA GLU A 15 -23.52 -23.20 20.96
C GLU A 15 -22.35 -22.80 20.05
N TYR A 16 -21.15 -23.34 20.26
CA TYR A 16 -19.97 -23.03 19.46
C TYR A 16 -20.08 -23.61 18.04
N LEU A 17 -20.69 -24.79 17.91
CA LEU A 17 -21.02 -25.36 16.60
C LEU A 17 -22.07 -24.53 15.88
N VAL A 18 -23.07 -23.98 16.59
CA VAL A 18 -24.04 -23.10 15.92
C VAL A 18 -23.43 -21.76 15.53
N LEU A 19 -22.45 -21.24 16.27
CA LEU A 19 -21.70 -20.05 15.87
C LEU A 19 -20.91 -20.31 14.58
N LEU A 20 -20.16 -21.42 14.52
CA LEU A 20 -19.42 -21.83 13.32
C LEU A 20 -20.35 -22.05 12.13
N TYR A 21 -21.49 -22.72 12.33
CA TYR A 21 -22.51 -22.91 11.31
C TYR A 21 -23.06 -21.56 10.79
N ARG A 22 -23.40 -20.63 11.68
CA ARG A 22 -23.93 -19.31 11.29
C ARG A 22 -22.90 -18.51 10.51
N PHE A 23 -21.64 -18.57 10.92
CA PHE A 23 -20.54 -17.95 10.17
C PHE A 23 -20.36 -18.59 8.79
N ALA A 24 -20.39 -19.92 8.70
CA ALA A 24 -20.31 -20.65 7.43
C ALA A 24 -21.49 -20.32 6.48
N VAL A 25 -22.70 -20.16 7.02
CA VAL A 25 -23.85 -19.69 6.24
C VAL A 25 -23.56 -18.30 5.66
N LEU A 26 -23.04 -17.36 6.45
CA LEU A 26 -22.70 -16.02 5.95
C LEU A 26 -21.62 -16.05 4.85
N MET A 27 -20.61 -16.92 4.97
CA MET A 27 -19.59 -17.12 3.94
C MET A 27 -20.19 -17.57 2.60
N VAL A 28 -21.18 -18.46 2.63
CA VAL A 28 -21.91 -18.89 1.42
C VAL A 28 -22.66 -17.71 0.80
N PHE A 29 -23.33 -16.90 1.62
CA PHE A 29 -24.08 -15.74 1.13
C PHE A 29 -23.17 -14.69 0.48
N TYR A 30 -22.03 -14.38 1.09
CA TYR A 30 -21.05 -13.45 0.51
C TYR A 30 -20.44 -14.01 -0.79
N SER A 31 -20.18 -15.33 -0.84
CA SER A 31 -19.74 -15.99 -2.07
C SER A 31 -20.79 -15.90 -3.19
N VAL A 32 -22.08 -16.07 -2.86
CA VAL A 32 -23.18 -15.88 -3.82
C VAL A 32 -23.23 -14.43 -4.29
N CYS A 33 -23.14 -13.45 -3.38
CA CYS A 33 -23.09 -12.03 -3.75
C CYS A 33 -21.90 -11.72 -4.69
N ARG A 34 -20.73 -12.32 -4.45
CA ARG A 34 -19.55 -12.17 -5.33
C ARG A 34 -19.79 -12.77 -6.72
N ILE A 35 -20.37 -13.97 -6.79
CA ILE A 35 -20.70 -14.61 -8.06
C ILE A 35 -21.72 -13.76 -8.82
N LEU A 36 -22.78 -13.29 -8.15
CA LEU A 36 -23.76 -12.39 -8.76
C LEU A 36 -23.10 -11.09 -9.24
N PHE A 37 -22.23 -10.49 -8.43
CA PHE A 37 -21.48 -9.29 -8.83
C PHE A 37 -20.69 -9.51 -10.12
N TYR A 38 -19.96 -10.63 -10.23
CA TYR A 38 -19.22 -10.97 -11.45
C TYR A 38 -20.17 -11.20 -12.63
N LEU A 39 -21.22 -12.02 -12.48
CA LEU A 39 -22.15 -12.37 -13.55
C LEU A 39 -22.87 -11.14 -14.13
N PHE A 40 -23.23 -10.17 -13.28
CA PHE A 40 -23.88 -8.95 -13.71
C PHE A 40 -22.91 -7.92 -14.31
N ASN A 41 -21.60 -8.09 -14.12
CA ASN A 41 -20.59 -7.14 -14.57
C ASN A 41 -19.49 -7.81 -15.43
N THR A 42 -19.79 -8.94 -16.08
CA THR A 42 -18.82 -9.69 -16.90
C THR A 42 -18.18 -8.85 -17.99
N ALA A 43 -18.93 -7.91 -18.57
CA ALA A 43 -18.44 -6.96 -19.57
C ALA A 43 -17.30 -6.07 -19.05
N SER A 44 -17.26 -5.79 -17.74
CA SER A 44 -16.17 -5.04 -17.10
C SER A 44 -14.92 -5.87 -16.83
N PHE A 45 -14.98 -7.21 -17.04
CA PHE A 45 -13.91 -8.14 -16.68
C PHE A 45 -13.56 -9.11 -17.84
N PRO A 46 -13.21 -8.60 -19.03
CA PRO A 46 -13.04 -9.43 -20.23
C PRO A 46 -11.88 -10.42 -20.15
N LYS A 47 -10.92 -10.21 -19.24
CA LYS A 47 -9.71 -11.05 -19.08
C LYS A 47 -9.87 -12.18 -18.07
N VAL A 48 -11.01 -12.25 -17.37
CA VAL A 48 -11.23 -13.28 -16.35
C VAL A 48 -11.48 -14.63 -17.02
N THR A 49 -10.54 -15.55 -16.83
CA THR A 49 -10.65 -16.96 -17.22
C THR A 49 -11.27 -17.78 -16.08
N PHE A 50 -11.69 -19.01 -16.35
CA PHE A 50 -12.18 -19.91 -15.30
C PHE A 50 -11.12 -20.16 -14.20
N SER A 51 -9.85 -20.35 -14.60
CA SER A 51 -8.75 -20.57 -13.65
C SER A 51 -8.47 -19.33 -12.78
N SER A 52 -8.42 -18.15 -13.39
CA SER A 52 -8.25 -16.90 -12.62
C SER A 52 -9.47 -16.62 -11.75
N PHE A 53 -10.69 -16.96 -12.18
CA PHE A 53 -11.90 -16.85 -11.37
C PHE A 53 -11.84 -17.70 -10.10
N LEU A 54 -11.34 -18.95 -10.17
CA LEU A 54 -11.16 -19.78 -8.97
C LEU A 54 -10.16 -19.16 -7.98
N THR A 55 -9.08 -18.55 -8.49
CA THR A 55 -8.09 -17.83 -7.67
C THR A 55 -8.71 -16.59 -7.02
N ILE A 56 -9.52 -15.85 -7.77
CA ILE A 56 -10.28 -14.70 -7.28
C ILE A 56 -11.26 -15.11 -6.18
N MET A 57 -11.98 -16.24 -6.36
CA MET A 57 -12.89 -16.76 -5.34
C MET A 57 -12.15 -17.15 -4.06
N LYS A 58 -10.97 -17.76 -4.17
CA LYS A 58 -10.10 -18.08 -3.01
C LYS A 58 -9.70 -16.81 -2.26
N GLY A 59 -9.23 -15.79 -2.97
CA GLY A 59 -8.93 -14.49 -2.36
C GLY A 59 -10.17 -13.87 -1.72
N GLY A 60 -11.31 -14.01 -2.38
CA GLY A 60 -12.59 -13.51 -1.90
C GLY A 60 -13.00 -14.04 -0.53
N LEU A 61 -12.75 -15.32 -0.26
CA LEU A 61 -13.00 -15.90 1.07
C LEU A 61 -12.23 -15.17 2.18
N MET A 62 -10.99 -14.73 1.92
CA MET A 62 -10.21 -13.96 2.88
C MET A 62 -10.86 -12.61 3.20
N PHE A 63 -11.34 -11.90 2.18
CA PHE A 63 -12.05 -10.62 2.35
C PHE A 63 -13.41 -10.79 3.01
N ASP A 64 -14.11 -11.89 2.75
CA ASP A 64 -15.39 -12.22 3.38
C ASP A 64 -15.22 -12.50 4.87
N VAL A 65 -14.19 -13.29 5.25
CA VAL A 65 -13.87 -13.55 6.66
C VAL A 65 -13.65 -12.24 7.40
N SER A 66 -12.82 -11.33 6.87
CA SER A 66 -12.56 -10.04 7.49
C SER A 66 -13.83 -9.19 7.61
N ALA A 67 -14.61 -9.07 6.52
CA ALA A 67 -15.87 -8.32 6.53
C ALA A 67 -16.86 -8.85 7.57
N LEU A 68 -17.04 -10.17 7.62
CA LEU A 68 -18.00 -10.81 8.49
C LEU A 68 -17.57 -10.72 9.96
N ILE A 69 -16.28 -10.80 10.26
CA ILE A 69 -15.76 -10.58 11.61
C ILE A 69 -16.08 -9.16 12.07
N TYR A 70 -15.79 -8.14 11.26
CA TYR A 70 -16.09 -6.75 11.61
C TYR A 70 -17.60 -6.52 11.78
N LEU A 71 -18.41 -6.96 10.82
CA LEU A 71 -19.86 -6.75 10.81
C LEU A 71 -20.56 -7.49 11.97
N ASN A 72 -20.03 -8.65 12.38
CA ASN A 72 -20.62 -9.48 13.44
C ASN A 72 -19.87 -9.38 14.77
N ALA A 73 -18.93 -8.44 14.96
CA ALA A 73 -18.12 -8.36 16.18
C ALA A 73 -18.99 -8.27 17.45
N VAL A 74 -20.01 -7.38 17.44
CA VAL A 74 -20.96 -7.23 18.56
C VAL A 74 -21.80 -8.48 18.75
N TYR A 75 -22.27 -9.09 17.64
CA TYR A 75 -23.03 -10.34 17.70
C TYR A 75 -22.21 -11.47 18.32
N MET A 76 -20.96 -11.66 17.88
CA MET A 76 -20.06 -12.69 18.39
C MET A 76 -19.75 -12.48 19.87
N LEU A 77 -19.46 -11.23 20.28
CA LEU A 77 -19.23 -10.90 21.68
C LEU A 77 -20.43 -11.28 22.57
N LEU A 78 -21.62 -10.85 22.18
CA LEU A 78 -22.86 -11.14 22.92
C LEU A 78 -23.20 -12.64 22.91
N PHE A 79 -23.00 -13.31 21.78
CA PHE A 79 -23.24 -14.75 21.66
C PHE A 79 -22.29 -15.57 22.54
N LEU A 80 -21.04 -15.14 22.67
CA LEU A 80 -20.00 -15.84 23.42
C LEU A 80 -20.01 -15.55 24.92
N LEU A 81 -20.84 -14.61 25.41
CA LEU A 81 -20.95 -14.31 26.84
C LEU A 81 -21.11 -15.61 27.65
N PRO A 82 -20.31 -15.82 28.71
CA PRO A 82 -20.25 -17.11 29.39
C PRO A 82 -21.37 -17.24 30.44
N PHE A 83 -22.59 -16.79 30.14
CA PHE A 83 -23.70 -16.76 31.09
C PHE A 83 -24.92 -17.50 30.54
N GLN A 84 -25.60 -18.27 31.40
CA GLN A 84 -26.74 -19.10 30.97
C GLN A 84 -27.97 -18.29 30.54
N PHE A 85 -28.10 -17.02 30.94
CA PHE A 85 -29.22 -16.17 30.52
C PHE A 85 -29.30 -16.03 29.00
N LYS A 86 -28.19 -16.22 28.28
CA LYS A 86 -28.17 -16.11 26.83
C LYS A 86 -29.03 -17.15 26.13
N PHE A 87 -29.38 -18.25 26.79
CA PHE A 87 -30.28 -19.27 26.23
C PHE A 87 -31.77 -18.95 26.42
N SER A 88 -32.10 -17.87 27.12
CA SER A 88 -33.48 -17.40 27.24
C SER A 88 -34.05 -17.01 25.88
N GLU A 89 -35.36 -17.22 25.69
CA GLU A 89 -36.03 -16.94 24.41
C GLU A 89 -35.93 -15.45 24.02
N TRP A 90 -35.98 -14.53 24.99
CA TRP A 90 -35.81 -13.10 24.71
C TRP A 90 -34.41 -12.80 24.17
N TYR A 91 -33.36 -13.37 24.79
CA TYR A 91 -31.97 -13.10 24.41
C TYR A 91 -31.65 -13.72 23.05
N GLN A 92 -32.12 -14.94 22.80
CA GLN A 92 -31.98 -15.58 21.48
C GLN A 92 -32.75 -14.84 20.38
N LYS A 93 -33.92 -14.25 20.70
CA LYS A 93 -34.66 -13.39 19.78
C LYS A 93 -33.92 -12.09 19.49
N MET A 94 -33.35 -11.45 20.52
CA MET A 94 -32.51 -10.25 20.38
C MET A 94 -31.28 -10.57 19.50
N LEU A 95 -30.55 -11.64 19.79
CA LEU A 95 -29.40 -12.09 18.99
C LEU A 95 -29.79 -12.39 17.55
N LYS A 96 -30.96 -13.02 17.33
CA LYS A 96 -31.45 -13.27 15.98
C LYS A 96 -31.65 -11.95 15.23
N TRP A 97 -32.32 -10.98 15.83
CA TRP A 97 -32.56 -9.71 15.17
C TRP A 97 -31.25 -8.96 14.92
N LEU A 98 -30.34 -8.90 15.91
CA LEU A 98 -29.01 -8.32 15.73
C LEU A 98 -28.25 -8.95 14.56
N PHE A 99 -28.28 -10.29 14.45
CA PHE A 99 -27.64 -11.01 13.36
C PHE A 99 -28.29 -10.71 12.01
N ILE A 100 -29.63 -10.76 11.93
CA ILE A 100 -30.34 -10.57 10.67
C ILE A 100 -30.24 -9.12 10.20
N THR A 101 -30.42 -8.13 11.07
CA THR A 101 -30.34 -6.71 10.70
C THR A 101 -28.91 -6.31 10.34
N GLY A 102 -27.92 -6.72 11.14
CA GLY A 102 -26.51 -6.45 10.85
C GLY A 102 -26.09 -7.02 9.49
N ASN A 103 -26.39 -8.29 9.23
CA ASN A 103 -26.05 -8.90 7.95
C ASN A 103 -26.95 -8.44 6.79
N SER A 104 -28.17 -7.96 7.04
CA SER A 104 -29.00 -7.39 5.98
C SER A 104 -28.38 -6.15 5.37
N VAL A 105 -27.72 -5.31 6.19
CA VAL A 105 -27.00 -4.13 5.71
C VAL A 105 -25.82 -4.56 4.84
N GLY A 106 -25.04 -5.55 5.28
CA GLY A 106 -23.91 -6.06 4.50
C GLY A 106 -24.32 -6.68 3.15
N LEU A 107 -25.42 -7.45 3.13
CA LEU A 107 -25.96 -8.02 1.89
C LEU A 107 -26.54 -6.94 0.98
N ALA A 108 -27.24 -5.96 1.53
CA ALA A 108 -27.79 -4.84 0.77
C ALA A 108 -26.67 -4.04 0.08
N PHE A 109 -25.58 -3.73 0.78
CA PHE A 109 -24.44 -3.04 0.16
C PHE A 109 -23.81 -3.86 -0.97
N ASN A 110 -23.55 -5.16 -0.75
CA ASN A 110 -22.99 -6.00 -1.81
C ASN A 110 -23.88 -6.05 -3.06
N LEU A 111 -25.21 -6.14 -2.89
CA LEU A 111 -26.16 -6.23 -3.99
C LEU A 111 -26.39 -4.87 -4.68
N ALA A 112 -26.46 -3.78 -3.93
CA ALA A 112 -26.59 -2.43 -4.49
C ALA A 112 -25.37 -2.08 -5.36
N ASP A 113 -24.18 -2.49 -4.91
CA ASP A 113 -22.91 -2.26 -5.59
C ASP A 113 -22.81 -3.03 -6.92
N ILE A 114 -23.63 -4.07 -7.14
CA ILE A 114 -23.71 -4.75 -8.45
C ILE A 114 -24.13 -3.75 -9.54
N VAL A 115 -25.07 -2.85 -9.21
CA VAL A 115 -25.58 -1.85 -10.15
C VAL A 115 -24.66 -0.63 -10.15
N TYR A 116 -24.29 -0.14 -8.96
CA TYR A 116 -23.50 1.08 -8.84
C TYR A 116 -22.10 0.95 -9.48
N TYR A 117 -21.51 -0.24 -9.42
CA TYR A 117 -20.20 -0.53 -10.02
C TYR A 117 -20.15 -0.22 -11.52
N ARG A 118 -21.24 -0.39 -12.26
CA ARG A 118 -21.28 -0.12 -13.72
C ARG A 118 -21.01 1.33 -14.08
N TYR A 119 -21.24 2.25 -13.14
CA TYR A 119 -21.08 3.68 -13.34
C TYR A 119 -19.74 4.19 -12.82
N ILE A 120 -19.24 3.61 -11.72
CA ILE A 120 -18.03 4.09 -11.03
C ILE A 120 -16.81 3.22 -11.33
N MET A 121 -17.01 1.98 -11.81
CA MET A 121 -15.98 0.98 -12.09
C MET A 121 -15.06 0.68 -10.89
N LYS A 122 -15.59 0.90 -9.68
CA LYS A 122 -14.92 0.68 -8.40
C LYS A 122 -15.96 0.22 -7.37
N ARG A 123 -15.53 -0.59 -6.40
CA ARG A 123 -16.35 -0.93 -5.22
C ARG A 123 -16.70 0.32 -4.40
N THR A 124 -17.94 0.39 -3.94
CA THR A 124 -18.37 1.47 -3.04
C THR A 124 -17.50 1.51 -1.77
N THR A 125 -17.09 2.72 -1.40
CA THR A 125 -16.29 3.04 -0.21
C THR A 125 -17.05 4.03 0.68
N ALA A 126 -16.51 4.33 1.87
CA ALA A 126 -17.14 5.24 2.83
C ALA A 126 -17.33 6.66 2.27
N SER A 127 -16.54 7.09 1.28
CA SER A 127 -16.69 8.40 0.64
C SER A 127 -18.05 8.58 -0.07
N MET A 128 -18.77 7.50 -0.37
CA MET A 128 -20.13 7.59 -0.92
C MET A 128 -21.09 8.31 0.05
N PHE A 129 -20.89 8.16 1.35
CA PHE A 129 -21.77 8.80 2.34
C PHE A 129 -21.58 10.32 2.36
N ASP A 130 -20.35 10.80 2.08
CA ASP A 130 -20.09 12.23 1.95
C ASP A 130 -20.82 12.80 0.73
N VAL A 131 -20.76 12.12 -0.42
CA VAL A 131 -21.49 12.51 -1.63
C VAL A 131 -23.01 12.49 -1.38
N ALA A 132 -23.53 11.40 -0.82
CA ALA A 132 -24.95 11.25 -0.55
C ALA A 132 -25.48 12.32 0.43
N ALA A 133 -24.69 12.74 1.41
CA ALA A 133 -25.05 13.79 2.36
C ALA A 133 -25.20 15.18 1.71
N HIS A 134 -24.53 15.43 0.59
CA HIS A 134 -24.67 16.67 -0.19
C HIS A 134 -25.83 16.61 -1.21
N ASP A 135 -26.29 15.41 -1.58
CA ASP A 135 -27.33 15.15 -2.60
C ASP A 135 -28.71 14.72 -2.04
N VAL A 136 -28.97 14.91 -0.73
CA VAL A 136 -30.17 14.41 0.00
C VAL A 136 -31.53 14.93 -0.53
N GLY A 137 -31.55 15.79 -1.55
CA GLY A 137 -32.76 16.42 -2.08
C GLY A 137 -33.54 15.66 -3.17
N ASN A 138 -33.01 14.58 -3.78
CA ASN A 138 -33.59 14.01 -5.00
C ASN A 138 -34.25 12.63 -4.82
N THR A 139 -35.40 12.59 -4.12
CA THR A 139 -36.19 11.37 -3.86
C THR A 139 -36.68 10.67 -5.14
N ASN A 140 -36.84 11.39 -6.25
CA ASN A 140 -37.24 10.84 -7.54
C ASN A 140 -36.18 9.90 -8.13
N LEU A 141 -34.89 10.18 -7.94
CA LEU A 141 -33.80 9.30 -8.38
C LEU A 141 -33.83 7.95 -7.66
N ILE A 142 -34.11 7.96 -6.34
CA ILE A 142 -34.18 6.74 -5.53
C ILE A 142 -35.34 5.85 -6.00
N MET A 143 -36.53 6.44 -6.21
CA MET A 143 -37.70 5.68 -6.66
C MET A 143 -37.49 5.10 -8.07
N ARG A 144 -36.86 5.87 -8.97
CA ARG A 144 -36.49 5.39 -10.30
C ARG A 144 -35.47 4.25 -10.24
N PHE A 145 -34.48 4.34 -9.36
CA PHE A 145 -33.52 3.26 -9.13
C PHE A 145 -34.20 1.96 -8.67
N PHE A 146 -35.16 2.05 -7.74
CA PHE A 146 -35.94 0.88 -7.32
C PHE A 146 -36.80 0.30 -8.44
N TYR A 147 -37.32 1.13 -9.34
CA TYR A 147 -38.09 0.68 -10.50
C TYR A 147 -37.18 -0.01 -11.53
N ASP A 148 -36.10 0.66 -11.95
CA ASP A 148 -35.18 0.18 -13.00
C ASP A 148 -34.41 -1.08 -12.53
N PHE A 149 -34.16 -1.20 -11.23
CA PHE A 149 -33.38 -2.30 -10.64
C PHE A 149 -34.18 -3.12 -9.61
N TRP A 150 -35.49 -3.28 -9.82
CA TRP A 150 -36.41 -3.99 -8.90
C TRP A 150 -35.97 -5.41 -8.54
N TYR A 151 -35.18 -6.07 -9.40
CA TYR A 151 -34.67 -7.41 -9.15
C TYR A 151 -33.66 -7.43 -7.98
N ILE A 152 -32.95 -6.34 -7.70
CA ILE A 152 -31.99 -6.24 -6.59
C ILE A 152 -32.67 -6.36 -5.22
N PRO A 153 -33.68 -5.54 -4.85
CA PRO A 153 -34.40 -5.70 -3.59
C PRO A 153 -35.17 -7.03 -3.53
N PHE A 154 -35.61 -7.57 -4.67
CA PHE A 154 -36.22 -8.90 -4.72
C PHE A 154 -35.23 -10.02 -4.37
N ILE A 155 -34.01 -10.00 -4.93
CA ILE A 155 -32.93 -10.92 -4.56
C ILE A 155 -32.57 -10.77 -3.08
N LEU A 156 -32.43 -9.52 -2.60
CA LEU A 156 -32.18 -9.25 -1.19
C LEU A 156 -33.27 -9.88 -0.30
N PHE A 157 -34.54 -9.70 -0.64
CA PHE A 157 -35.65 -10.29 0.10
C PHE A 157 -35.54 -11.82 0.17
N ILE A 158 -35.27 -12.49 -0.96
CA ILE A 158 -35.06 -13.96 -1.00
C ILE A 158 -33.90 -14.37 -0.08
N LEU A 159 -32.77 -13.67 -0.17
CA LEU A 159 -31.61 -13.94 0.68
C LEU A 159 -31.97 -13.74 2.16
N LEU A 160 -32.68 -12.68 2.55
CA LEU A 160 -33.06 -12.45 3.94
C LEU A 160 -34.02 -13.50 4.49
N VAL A 161 -34.99 -13.95 3.67
CA VAL A 161 -35.89 -15.06 4.03
C VAL A 161 -35.08 -16.34 4.24
N LEU A 162 -34.17 -16.67 3.32
CA LEU A 162 -33.31 -17.84 3.42
C LEU A 162 -32.37 -17.75 4.62
N LEU A 163 -31.76 -16.59 4.88
CA LEU A 163 -30.88 -16.35 6.02
C LEU A 163 -31.64 -16.53 7.35
N SER A 164 -32.84 -15.96 7.45
CA SER A 164 -33.69 -16.11 8.64
C SER A 164 -34.14 -17.56 8.85
N PHE A 165 -34.44 -18.27 7.76
CA PHE A 165 -34.75 -19.70 7.77
C PHE A 165 -33.55 -20.52 8.26
N LEU A 166 -32.39 -20.40 7.61
CA LEU A 166 -31.16 -21.13 7.93
C LEU A 166 -30.66 -20.84 9.35
N TYR A 167 -30.76 -19.59 9.82
CA TYR A 167 -30.45 -19.22 11.21
C TYR A 167 -31.31 -20.01 12.21
N SER A 168 -32.58 -20.25 11.86
CA SER A 168 -33.56 -20.86 12.75
C SER A 168 -33.52 -22.40 12.76
N LEU A 169 -32.76 -23.03 11.86
CA LEU A 169 -32.61 -24.49 11.78
C LEU A 169 -31.87 -25.06 12.99
N LEU A 170 -30.83 -24.36 13.47
CA LEU A 170 -30.00 -24.77 14.59
C LEU A 170 -30.13 -23.81 15.76
N LYS A 171 -30.68 -24.32 16.88
CA LYS A 171 -30.77 -23.60 18.16
C LYS A 171 -29.55 -23.94 19.04
N PRO A 172 -28.93 -22.93 19.69
CA PRO A 172 -27.84 -23.18 20.61
C PRO A 172 -28.36 -23.83 21.89
N LYS A 173 -27.64 -24.84 22.37
CA LYS A 173 -27.84 -25.47 23.68
C LYS A 173 -26.56 -25.33 24.51
N PRO A 174 -26.67 -25.14 25.83
CA PRO A 174 -25.49 -25.07 26.70
C PRO A 174 -24.73 -26.39 26.70
N PHE A 175 -23.41 -26.31 26.88
CA PHE A 175 -22.62 -27.48 27.26
C PHE A 175 -23.13 -28.00 28.61
N ARG A 176 -23.18 -29.33 28.78
CA ARG A 176 -23.76 -29.97 29.97
C ARG A 176 -22.81 -29.87 31.17
N PHE A 177 -22.78 -28.70 31.82
CA PHE A 177 -22.17 -28.53 33.13
C PHE A 177 -23.27 -28.46 34.21
N ARG A 178 -23.08 -29.20 35.31
CA ARG A 178 -24.05 -29.24 36.43
C ARG A 178 -24.11 -27.93 37.23
N ARG A 179 -23.03 -27.13 37.24
CA ARG A 179 -22.92 -25.88 38.00
C ARG A 179 -22.81 -24.67 37.06
N PRO A 180 -23.64 -23.62 37.22
CA PRO A 180 -23.58 -22.41 36.37
C PRO A 180 -22.21 -21.74 36.36
N PHE A 181 -21.53 -21.68 37.51
CA PHE A 181 -20.18 -21.12 37.61
C PHE A 181 -19.14 -21.88 36.78
N VAL A 182 -19.23 -23.21 36.73
CA VAL A 182 -18.32 -24.06 35.93
C VAL A 182 -18.56 -23.83 34.43
N TYR A 183 -19.83 -23.68 34.03
CA TYR A 183 -20.17 -23.27 32.67
C TYR A 183 -19.51 -21.92 32.32
N SER A 184 -19.62 -20.93 33.22
CA SER A 184 -19.04 -19.61 32.98
C SER A 184 -17.52 -19.65 32.82
N LEU A 185 -16.81 -20.35 33.70
CA LEU A 185 -15.36 -20.52 33.59
C LEU A 185 -14.95 -21.26 32.31
N SER A 186 -15.72 -22.26 31.88
CA SER A 186 -15.42 -23.03 30.67
C SER A 186 -15.51 -22.21 29.36
N GLY A 187 -16.25 -21.10 29.36
CA GLY A 187 -16.39 -20.23 28.20
C GLY A 187 -15.19 -19.31 27.95
N ILE A 188 -14.39 -19.02 28.98
CA ILE A 188 -13.26 -18.07 28.90
C ILE A 188 -12.21 -18.51 27.87
N PRO A 189 -11.72 -19.78 27.88
CA PRO A 189 -10.78 -20.25 26.86
C PRO A 189 -11.34 -20.14 25.43
N VAL A 190 -12.65 -20.39 25.25
CA VAL A 190 -13.26 -20.34 23.93
C VAL A 190 -13.36 -18.90 23.41
N ILE A 191 -13.68 -17.94 24.28
CA ILE A 191 -13.63 -16.51 23.92
C ILE A 191 -12.22 -16.14 23.46
N PHE A 192 -11.19 -16.55 24.21
CA PHE A 192 -9.80 -16.28 23.84
C PHE A 192 -9.45 -16.86 22.47
N VAL A 193 -9.80 -18.13 22.21
CA VAL A 193 -9.60 -18.77 20.91
C VAL A 193 -10.33 -18.02 19.79
N VAL A 194 -11.59 -17.64 19.97
CA VAL A 194 -12.33 -16.90 18.94
C VAL A 194 -11.74 -15.51 18.69
N VAL A 195 -11.26 -14.82 19.72
CA VAL A 195 -10.56 -13.53 19.58
C VAL A 195 -9.29 -13.70 18.76
N VAL A 196 -8.46 -14.71 19.08
CA VAL A 196 -7.24 -15.01 18.32
C VAL A 196 -7.56 -15.35 16.86
N LEU A 197 -8.53 -16.22 16.61
CA LEU A 197 -8.97 -16.56 15.25
C LEU A 197 -9.55 -15.34 14.50
N SER A 198 -10.24 -14.45 15.19
CA SER A 198 -10.77 -13.20 14.61
C SER A 198 -9.63 -12.27 14.20
N ILE A 199 -8.58 -12.15 15.02
CA ILE A 199 -7.39 -11.36 14.70
C ILE A 199 -6.68 -11.95 13.47
N ILE A 200 -6.49 -13.27 13.43
CA ILE A 200 -5.90 -13.97 12.27
C ILE A 200 -6.75 -13.75 11.01
N GLY A 201 -8.08 -13.90 11.11
CA GLY A 201 -9.00 -13.69 9.99
C GLY A 201 -9.01 -12.25 9.46
N VAL A 202 -8.88 -11.26 10.34
CA VAL A 202 -8.76 -9.84 9.96
C VAL A 202 -7.39 -9.53 9.33
N ARG A 203 -6.33 -10.22 9.73
CA ARG A 203 -4.98 -10.06 9.17
C ARG A 203 -4.74 -10.85 7.88
N GLY A 204 -5.58 -11.85 7.59
CA GLY A 204 -5.36 -12.75 6.45
C GLY A 204 -4.14 -13.66 6.61
N GLY A 205 -3.54 -13.71 7.81
CA GLY A 205 -2.30 -14.41 8.12
C GLY A 205 -2.04 -14.46 9.63
N TRP A 206 -1.14 -15.35 10.05
CA TRP A 206 -0.85 -15.61 11.47
C TRP A 206 0.44 -14.92 11.97
N ARG A 207 1.33 -14.50 11.07
CA ARG A 207 2.65 -13.93 11.44
C ARG A 207 2.50 -12.52 12.02
N HIS A 208 3.40 -12.16 12.94
CA HIS A 208 3.34 -10.87 13.66
C HIS A 208 3.42 -9.64 12.74
N SER A 209 4.28 -9.68 11.72
CA SER A 209 4.45 -8.61 10.73
C SER A 209 3.28 -8.43 9.76
N THR A 210 2.30 -9.35 9.74
CA THR A 210 1.10 -9.18 8.93
C THR A 210 0.13 -8.19 9.58
N ARG A 211 -0.17 -7.10 8.86
CA ARG A 211 -1.13 -6.08 9.27
C ARG A 211 -2.55 -6.50 8.86
N PRO A 212 -3.62 -5.90 9.45
CA PRO A 212 -4.98 -6.09 8.95
C PRO A 212 -5.04 -5.88 7.44
N ILE A 213 -5.73 -6.76 6.71
CA ILE A 213 -5.76 -6.68 5.25
C ILE A 213 -6.35 -5.35 4.78
N ASN A 214 -5.85 -4.87 3.65
CA ASN A 214 -6.24 -3.64 2.97
C ASN A 214 -6.85 -3.99 1.60
N MET A 215 -7.43 -2.99 0.93
CA MET A 215 -7.98 -3.16 -0.41
C MET A 215 -6.93 -3.64 -1.42
N ASN A 216 -5.69 -3.15 -1.32
CA ASN A 216 -4.56 -3.56 -2.16
C ASN A 216 -4.26 -5.06 -2.08
N ASN A 217 -4.50 -5.73 -0.94
CA ASN A 217 -4.21 -7.17 -0.80
C ASN A 217 -5.01 -8.04 -1.79
N ALA A 218 -6.08 -7.50 -2.40
CA ALA A 218 -6.79 -8.17 -3.48
C ALA A 218 -5.91 -8.38 -4.73
N GLY A 219 -4.91 -7.50 -4.93
CA GLY A 219 -3.95 -7.55 -6.02
C GLY A 219 -3.21 -8.89 -6.12
N ALA A 220 -2.96 -9.56 -4.99
CA ALA A 220 -2.29 -10.87 -4.97
C ALA A 220 -3.06 -11.96 -5.73
N PHE A 221 -4.39 -11.84 -5.84
CA PHE A 221 -5.29 -12.87 -6.39
C PHE A 221 -5.73 -12.61 -7.83
N VAL A 222 -5.25 -11.54 -8.47
CA VAL A 222 -5.70 -11.08 -9.78
C VAL A 222 -4.56 -10.93 -10.76
N ASN A 223 -4.87 -10.86 -12.06
CA ASN A 223 -3.91 -10.60 -13.13
C ASN A 223 -4.02 -9.17 -13.66
N ALA A 224 -5.14 -8.49 -13.40
CA ALA A 224 -5.35 -7.10 -13.79
C ALA A 224 -5.99 -6.30 -12.63
N PRO A 225 -5.68 -5.01 -12.48
CA PRO A 225 -6.20 -4.17 -11.39
C PRO A 225 -7.73 -4.16 -11.32
N GLU A 226 -8.41 -4.12 -12.47
CA GLU A 226 -9.87 -4.10 -12.56
C GLU A 226 -10.52 -5.30 -11.84
N GLU A 227 -9.88 -6.47 -11.88
CA GLU A 227 -10.40 -7.72 -11.28
C GLU A 227 -10.41 -7.69 -9.74
N MET A 228 -9.66 -6.78 -9.10
CA MET A 228 -9.59 -6.66 -7.63
C MET A 228 -10.97 -6.44 -7.02
N SER A 229 -11.85 -5.75 -7.74
CA SER A 229 -13.24 -5.51 -7.35
C SER A 229 -14.03 -6.80 -7.15
N ILE A 230 -13.71 -7.89 -7.85
CA ILE A 230 -14.39 -9.19 -7.65
C ILE A 230 -13.92 -9.86 -6.36
N VAL A 231 -12.63 -9.76 -6.02
CA VAL A 231 -12.06 -10.33 -4.79
C VAL A 231 -12.70 -9.64 -3.57
N GLN A 232 -12.77 -8.31 -3.61
CA GLN A 232 -13.31 -7.49 -2.53
C GLN A 232 -14.83 -7.66 -2.36
N ASN A 233 -15.34 -7.28 -1.19
CA ASN A 233 -16.76 -7.10 -0.92
C ASN A 233 -17.04 -5.68 -0.39
N THR A 234 -18.21 -5.16 -0.67
CA THR A 234 -18.55 -3.75 -0.39
C THR A 234 -18.51 -3.41 1.11
N PRO A 235 -19.04 -4.25 2.02
CA PRO A 235 -18.95 -3.99 3.45
C PRO A 235 -17.50 -3.84 3.93
N PHE A 236 -16.59 -4.70 3.46
CA PHE A 236 -15.17 -4.57 3.74
C PHE A 236 -14.61 -3.23 3.26
N CYS A 237 -14.88 -2.84 2.01
CA CYS A 237 -14.38 -1.59 1.44
C CYS A 237 -14.85 -0.38 2.24
N ILE A 238 -16.12 -0.31 2.60
CA ILE A 238 -16.68 0.74 3.45
C ILE A 238 -15.98 0.77 4.81
N MET A 239 -15.90 -0.35 5.53
CA MET A 239 -15.29 -0.39 6.87
C MET A 239 -13.80 -0.06 6.86
N ARG A 240 -13.06 -0.45 5.81
CA ARG A 240 -11.62 -0.16 5.68
C ARG A 240 -11.31 1.25 5.19
N THR A 241 -12.31 1.97 4.67
CA THR A 241 -12.18 3.36 4.21
C THR A 241 -12.87 4.35 5.13
N TRP A 242 -13.61 3.88 6.14
CA TRP A 242 -14.26 4.73 7.13
C TRP A 242 -13.25 5.63 7.84
N GLY A 243 -13.52 6.95 7.85
CA GLY A 243 -12.66 7.95 8.45
C GLY A 243 -11.32 8.19 7.73
N LYS A 244 -11.10 7.60 6.54
CA LYS A 244 -9.93 7.90 5.71
C LYS A 244 -10.25 9.04 4.75
N LYS A 245 -9.25 9.89 4.47
CA LYS A 245 -9.37 10.94 3.45
C LYS A 245 -9.55 10.33 2.05
N ALA A 246 -10.45 10.90 1.27
CA ALA A 246 -10.60 10.60 -0.15
C ALA A 246 -9.68 11.50 -0.98
N PHE A 247 -9.36 11.07 -2.20
CA PHE A 247 -8.76 11.94 -3.20
C PHE A 247 -9.88 12.78 -3.81
N ILE A 248 -9.90 14.07 -3.48
CA ILE A 248 -10.94 15.00 -3.91
C ILE A 248 -10.41 15.76 -5.12
N PRO A 249 -11.09 15.71 -6.28
CA PRO A 249 -10.69 16.50 -7.44
C PRO A 249 -10.54 17.99 -7.11
N LYS A 250 -9.51 18.62 -7.68
CA LYS A 250 -9.17 20.03 -7.51
C LYS A 250 -9.40 20.77 -8.83
N ASN A 251 -9.80 22.03 -8.71
CA ASN A 251 -10.11 22.92 -9.83
C ASN A 251 -9.40 24.28 -9.65
N PHE A 252 -8.08 24.25 -9.42
CA PHE A 252 -7.25 25.46 -9.39
C PHE A 252 -7.14 26.11 -10.77
N PHE A 253 -7.10 25.29 -11.82
CA PHE A 253 -7.04 25.68 -13.22
C PHE A 253 -8.30 25.22 -13.94
N THR A 254 -8.80 26.06 -14.85
CA THR A 254 -10.12 25.87 -15.50
C THR A 254 -10.08 24.98 -16.73
N SER A 255 -8.91 24.82 -17.34
CA SER A 255 -8.72 23.96 -18.52
C SER A 255 -7.53 23.03 -18.35
N GLU A 256 -7.63 21.83 -18.91
CA GLU A 256 -6.53 20.85 -18.90
C GLU A 256 -5.33 21.35 -19.72
N GLU A 257 -5.57 22.12 -20.78
CA GLU A 257 -4.49 22.74 -21.58
C GLU A 257 -3.66 23.76 -20.78
N GLU A 258 -4.30 24.58 -19.94
CA GLU A 258 -3.61 25.51 -19.04
C GLU A 258 -2.79 24.75 -18.00
N LEU A 259 -3.40 23.71 -17.42
CA LEU A 259 -2.76 22.85 -16.44
C LEU A 259 -1.52 22.14 -17.02
N ASP A 260 -1.65 21.52 -18.19
CA ASP A 260 -0.57 20.78 -18.86
C ASP A 260 0.58 21.69 -19.32
N LYS A 261 0.30 22.96 -19.65
CA LYS A 261 1.35 23.97 -19.94
C LYS A 261 2.23 24.28 -18.74
N ILE A 262 1.66 24.22 -17.52
CA ILE A 262 2.39 24.47 -16.28
C ILE A 262 3.07 23.18 -15.81
N TYR A 263 2.32 22.09 -15.78
CA TYR A 263 2.80 20.78 -15.38
C TYR A 263 1.92 19.66 -15.93
N THR A 264 2.55 18.72 -16.61
CA THR A 264 1.93 17.46 -17.04
C THR A 264 2.76 16.29 -16.52
N PRO A 265 2.12 15.25 -15.94
CA PRO A 265 2.81 14.02 -15.59
C PRO A 265 2.99 13.09 -16.81
N VAL A 266 2.54 13.50 -18.00
CA VAL A 266 2.74 12.75 -19.24
C VAL A 266 4.16 13.02 -19.76
N HIS A 267 5.01 12.00 -19.69
CA HIS A 267 6.34 12.06 -20.29
C HIS A 267 6.28 11.48 -21.70
N VAL A 268 6.67 12.28 -22.69
CA VAL A 268 6.85 11.85 -24.08
C VAL A 268 8.36 11.81 -24.34
N PRO A 269 8.97 10.62 -24.52
CA PRO A 269 10.39 10.51 -24.80
C PRO A 269 10.75 11.16 -26.15
N ASP A 270 11.80 11.98 -26.16
CA ASP A 270 12.44 12.46 -27.39
C ASP A 270 13.20 11.27 -28.02
N SER A 271 12.57 10.54 -28.93
CA SER A 271 13.06 9.28 -29.48
C SER A 271 14.28 9.46 -30.42
N VAL A 272 15.46 9.75 -29.86
CA VAL A 272 16.69 10.04 -30.63
C VAL A 272 17.77 8.94 -30.52
N GLY A 273 17.62 7.97 -29.61
CA GLY A 273 18.64 6.93 -29.35
C GLY A 273 18.14 5.49 -29.47
N LEU A 274 19.05 4.55 -29.77
CA LEU A 274 18.79 3.11 -29.63
C LEU A 274 18.50 2.77 -28.15
N SER A 275 17.49 1.93 -27.91
CA SER A 275 17.15 1.48 -26.56
C SER A 275 18.33 0.74 -25.92
N ARG A 276 18.75 1.22 -24.75
CA ARG A 276 19.80 0.57 -23.96
C ARG A 276 19.25 -0.69 -23.30
N LYS A 277 20.04 -1.75 -23.26
CA LYS A 277 19.67 -3.05 -22.68
C LYS A 277 20.51 -3.39 -21.44
N ASP A 278 20.89 -2.36 -20.68
CA ASP A 278 21.57 -2.55 -19.40
C ASP A 278 20.55 -3.07 -18.36
N ASN A 279 21.00 -3.96 -17.47
CA ASN A 279 20.19 -4.35 -16.33
C ASN A 279 19.97 -3.16 -15.39
N VAL A 280 18.91 -3.21 -14.60
CA VAL A 280 18.61 -2.20 -13.58
C VAL A 280 18.41 -2.87 -12.23
N VAL A 281 19.16 -2.40 -11.23
CA VAL A 281 19.08 -2.88 -9.85
C VAL A 281 18.74 -1.70 -8.94
N ILE A 282 17.52 -1.70 -8.41
CA ILE A 282 17.06 -0.70 -7.45
C ILE A 282 17.21 -1.27 -6.04
N ILE A 283 17.94 -0.58 -5.17
CA ILE A 283 18.16 -0.96 -3.78
C ILE A 283 17.50 0.09 -2.89
N ILE A 284 16.43 -0.31 -2.20
CA ILE A 284 15.72 0.52 -1.22
C ILE A 284 16.18 0.11 0.18
N LEU A 285 16.79 1.05 0.90
CA LEU A 285 17.31 0.85 2.25
C LEU A 285 16.30 1.37 3.29
N GLU A 286 15.82 0.47 4.14
CA GLU A 286 14.83 0.74 5.20
C GLU A 286 15.36 1.72 6.25
N SER A 287 14.66 2.84 6.46
CA SER A 287 14.96 3.85 7.47
C SER A 287 16.35 4.51 7.34
N PHE A 288 16.93 4.55 6.12
CA PHE A 288 18.24 5.17 5.84
C PHE A 288 18.15 6.70 5.63
N SER A 289 17.92 7.46 6.72
CA SER A 289 17.97 8.93 6.69
C SER A 289 19.29 9.45 6.10
N ARG A 290 19.25 10.55 5.34
CA ARG A 290 20.47 11.25 4.86
C ARG A 290 21.40 11.62 6.02
N ALA A 291 20.84 11.88 7.20
CA ALA A 291 21.58 12.17 8.45
C ALA A 291 22.60 11.09 8.83
N PHE A 292 22.45 9.85 8.38
CA PHE A 292 23.35 8.75 8.72
C PHE A 292 24.52 8.57 7.75
N VAL A 293 24.48 9.26 6.61
CA VAL A 293 25.44 9.11 5.51
C VAL A 293 26.50 10.20 5.61
N GLY A 294 27.73 9.82 5.91
CA GLY A 294 28.82 10.76 6.19
C GLY A 294 29.17 11.65 4.99
N SER A 295 29.27 11.06 3.80
CA SER A 295 29.60 11.79 2.57
C SER A 295 28.55 12.82 2.16
N LEU A 296 27.32 12.73 2.71
CA LEU A 296 26.24 13.70 2.49
C LEU A 296 26.17 14.76 3.60
N ASN A 297 27.00 14.64 4.64
CA ASN A 297 27.06 15.59 5.75
C ASN A 297 28.52 15.95 6.12
N PRO A 298 29.34 16.44 5.16
CA PRO A 298 30.73 16.80 5.43
C PRO A 298 30.90 17.90 6.50
N GLN A 299 29.83 18.64 6.78
CA GLN A 299 29.78 19.66 7.83
C GLN A 299 29.71 19.11 9.26
N PHE A 300 29.34 17.83 9.45
CA PHE A 300 29.23 17.25 10.79
C PHE A 300 30.60 17.12 11.46
N LYS A 301 30.75 17.79 12.60
CA LYS A 301 32.02 17.86 13.35
C LYS A 301 32.10 16.84 14.48
N ASP A 302 30.97 16.43 15.05
CA ASP A 302 30.92 15.44 16.13
C ASP A 302 31.35 14.06 15.59
N PRO A 303 32.38 13.42 16.16
CA PRO A 303 32.82 12.10 15.75
C PRO A 303 31.73 11.02 15.78
N ARG A 304 30.71 11.18 16.65
CA ARG A 304 29.57 10.27 16.73
C ARG A 304 28.69 10.33 15.48
N ASP A 305 28.73 11.43 14.75
CA ASP A 305 27.87 11.72 13.60
C ASP A 305 28.57 11.56 12.25
N ARG A 306 29.88 11.23 12.25
CA ARG A 306 30.70 11.24 11.03
C ARG A 306 30.22 10.30 9.93
N SER A 307 29.80 9.08 10.27
CA SER A 307 29.14 8.15 9.34
C SER A 307 28.70 6.87 10.03
N TYR A 308 27.52 6.40 9.65
CA TYR A 308 27.03 5.04 9.95
C TYR A 308 27.09 4.11 8.74
N THR A 309 27.55 4.61 7.58
CA THR A 309 27.48 3.91 6.29
C THR A 309 28.81 4.00 5.51
N PRO A 310 29.93 3.49 6.06
CA PRO A 310 31.24 3.63 5.42
C PRO A 310 31.32 3.02 4.01
N PHE A 311 30.59 1.93 3.72
CA PHE A 311 30.56 1.38 2.36
C PHE A 311 29.77 2.29 1.42
N LEU A 312 28.58 2.74 1.81
CA LEU A 312 27.79 3.67 1.01
C LEU A 312 28.54 4.98 0.75
N ASP A 313 29.28 5.49 1.73
CA ASP A 313 30.16 6.66 1.56
C ASP A 313 31.20 6.42 0.45
N SER A 314 31.84 5.25 0.45
CA SER A 314 32.79 4.88 -0.60
C SER A 314 32.14 4.74 -1.97
N LEU A 315 30.90 4.24 -2.02
CA LEU A 315 30.14 4.09 -3.26
C LEU A 315 29.70 5.44 -3.81
N ILE A 316 29.32 6.39 -2.94
CA ILE A 316 28.96 7.76 -3.31
C ILE A 316 30.08 8.45 -4.08
N HIS A 317 31.34 8.24 -3.69
CA HIS A 317 32.50 8.79 -4.40
C HIS A 317 32.68 8.23 -5.82
N GLU A 318 32.06 7.10 -6.13
CA GLU A 318 32.10 6.46 -7.45
C GLU A 318 30.76 6.56 -8.21
N SER A 319 29.83 7.40 -7.73
CA SER A 319 28.47 7.50 -8.23
C SER A 319 28.09 8.92 -8.62
N LEU A 320 27.01 9.06 -9.40
CA LEU A 320 26.29 10.31 -9.54
C LEU A 320 25.30 10.43 -8.38
N VAL A 321 25.53 11.39 -7.49
CA VAL A 321 24.77 11.55 -6.24
C VAL A 321 23.99 12.86 -6.23
N PHE A 322 22.82 12.83 -5.59
CA PHE A 322 21.93 13.99 -5.40
C PHE A 322 21.82 14.31 -3.90
N PRO A 323 22.63 15.23 -3.35
CA PRO A 323 22.62 15.51 -1.91
C PRO A 323 21.30 16.15 -1.42
N ASN A 324 20.57 16.82 -2.30
CA ASN A 324 19.26 17.42 -2.02
C ASN A 324 18.10 16.49 -2.44
N ALA A 325 18.17 15.23 -2.00
CA ALA A 325 17.16 14.22 -2.29
C ALA A 325 16.16 14.02 -1.14
N PHE A 326 14.88 13.82 -1.50
CA PHE A 326 13.78 13.73 -0.54
C PHE A 326 12.85 12.52 -0.80
N ALA A 327 12.44 11.82 0.26
CA ALA A 327 11.41 10.80 0.22
C ALA A 327 10.05 11.44 -0.07
N ASN A 328 9.14 10.77 -0.77
CA ASN A 328 7.80 11.31 -1.04
C ASN A 328 6.75 10.92 0.02
N GLY A 329 7.20 10.32 1.13
CA GLY A 329 6.40 9.94 2.28
C GLY A 329 7.26 9.64 3.51
N ARG A 330 6.64 9.12 4.57
CA ARG A 330 7.31 8.83 5.86
C ARG A 330 7.14 7.39 6.33
N LYS A 331 6.64 6.51 5.45
CA LYS A 331 6.39 5.10 5.75
C LYS A 331 6.87 4.26 4.58
N SER A 332 7.32 3.04 4.84
CA SER A 332 7.78 2.09 3.82
C SER A 332 6.74 1.86 2.70
N ILE A 333 5.45 1.93 3.04
CA ILE A 333 4.31 1.82 2.11
C ILE A 333 4.17 2.99 1.13
N ASP A 334 4.83 4.12 1.39
CA ASP A 334 4.88 5.28 0.49
C ASP A 334 5.98 5.10 -0.57
N ALA A 335 7.10 4.49 -0.19
CA ALA A 335 8.31 4.43 -1.00
C ALA A 335 8.16 3.57 -2.25
N ILE A 336 7.58 2.36 -2.16
CA ILE A 336 7.53 1.46 -3.31
C ILE A 336 6.74 2.08 -4.48
N PRO A 337 5.51 2.62 -4.29
CA PRO A 337 4.82 3.34 -5.36
C PRO A 337 5.59 4.57 -5.86
N SER A 338 6.27 5.31 -4.98
CA SER A 338 7.05 6.48 -5.39
C SER A 338 8.26 6.10 -6.25
N VAL A 339 9.05 5.11 -5.83
CA VAL A 339 10.28 4.68 -6.52
C VAL A 339 9.96 3.93 -7.82
N THR A 340 8.98 3.02 -7.79
CA THR A 340 8.74 2.07 -8.89
C THR A 340 7.65 2.50 -9.86
N ALA A 341 6.76 3.42 -9.46
CA ALA A 341 5.65 3.89 -10.28
C ALA A 341 5.56 5.42 -10.34
N SER A 342 6.51 6.15 -9.73
CA SER A 342 6.49 7.60 -9.66
C SER A 342 5.19 8.16 -9.06
N ILE A 343 4.60 7.47 -8.07
CA ILE A 343 3.36 7.90 -7.39
C ILE A 343 3.70 8.42 -5.98
N PRO A 344 3.62 9.74 -5.72
CA PRO A 344 3.88 10.30 -4.38
C PRO A 344 2.70 10.08 -3.43
N ALA A 345 2.95 10.14 -2.12
CA ALA A 345 1.92 9.99 -1.08
C ALA A 345 1.31 11.36 -0.69
N LEU A 346 0.58 11.99 -1.61
CA LEU A 346 0.11 13.38 -1.45
C LEU A 346 -1.24 13.54 -0.70
N VAL A 347 -1.90 12.44 -0.35
CA VAL A 347 -3.13 12.45 0.48
C VAL A 347 -3.12 11.25 1.42
N LEU A 348 -2.96 10.06 0.85
CA LEU A 348 -2.78 8.80 1.53
C LEU A 348 -1.75 7.95 0.79
N PRO A 349 -1.08 6.99 1.46
CA PRO A 349 -0.28 5.99 0.78
C PRO A 349 -1.14 5.21 -0.23
N TYR A 350 -0.66 5.08 -1.47
CA TYR A 350 -1.39 4.42 -2.56
C TYR A 350 -1.97 3.06 -2.12
N VAL A 351 -1.13 2.20 -1.53
CA VAL A 351 -1.44 0.82 -1.15
C VAL A 351 -2.50 0.66 -0.04
N VAL A 352 -2.80 1.72 0.72
CA VAL A 352 -3.87 1.68 1.76
C VAL A 352 -5.09 2.51 1.39
N SER A 353 -5.01 3.18 0.25
CA SER A 353 -6.05 4.06 -0.25
C SER A 353 -7.14 3.29 -0.99
N GLU A 354 -8.30 3.93 -1.13
CA GLU A 354 -9.39 3.44 -1.97
C GLU A 354 -9.06 3.42 -3.48
N ARG A 355 -7.89 3.94 -3.87
CA ARG A 355 -7.40 4.00 -5.25
C ARG A 355 -6.27 3.02 -5.54
N SER A 356 -6.00 2.09 -4.60
CA SER A 356 -5.00 1.03 -4.75
C SER A 356 -5.26 0.04 -5.89
N GLY A 357 -6.44 0.08 -6.52
CA GLY A 357 -6.79 -0.71 -7.70
C GLY A 357 -6.74 0.06 -9.03
N ASN A 358 -6.25 1.31 -9.02
CA ASN A 358 -6.10 2.07 -10.25
C ASN A 358 -5.07 1.39 -11.17
N ALA A 359 -5.28 1.47 -12.49
CA ALA A 359 -4.24 1.12 -13.46
C ALA A 359 -3.09 2.11 -13.33
N ILE A 360 -1.84 1.65 -13.32
CA ILE A 360 -0.66 2.49 -13.12
C ILE A 360 0.42 2.18 -14.15
N ASN A 361 1.19 3.20 -14.55
CA ASN A 361 2.49 2.97 -15.16
C ASN A 361 3.53 2.74 -14.06
N SER A 362 4.28 1.65 -14.18
CA SER A 362 5.39 1.31 -13.30
C SER A 362 6.59 0.92 -14.15
N ILE A 363 7.79 1.12 -13.63
CA ILE A 363 9.01 0.75 -14.34
C ILE A 363 9.05 -0.75 -14.65
N ALA A 364 8.55 -1.60 -13.75
CA ALA A 364 8.46 -3.04 -13.99
C ALA A 364 7.48 -3.38 -15.12
N GLY A 365 6.27 -2.83 -15.11
CA GLY A 365 5.29 -3.06 -16.17
C GLY A 365 5.75 -2.55 -17.54
N LEU A 366 6.36 -1.36 -17.57
CA LEU A 366 6.87 -0.75 -18.82
C LEU A 366 8.08 -1.51 -19.38
N LEU A 367 9.01 -1.97 -18.54
CA LEU A 367 10.19 -2.71 -19.02
C LEU A 367 9.87 -4.17 -19.35
N ALA A 368 8.89 -4.79 -18.67
CA ALA A 368 8.46 -6.16 -18.98
C ALA A 368 7.99 -6.30 -20.44
N VAL A 369 7.24 -5.31 -20.95
CA VAL A 369 6.82 -5.31 -22.36
C VAL A 369 7.96 -5.03 -23.35
N GLN A 370 9.11 -4.54 -22.85
CA GLN A 370 10.35 -4.35 -23.62
C GLN A 370 11.30 -5.57 -23.54
N GLY A 371 10.82 -6.69 -22.98
CA GLY A 371 11.55 -7.94 -22.88
C GLY A 371 12.40 -8.11 -21.62
N TYR A 372 12.28 -7.22 -20.62
CA TYR A 372 13.00 -7.37 -19.35
C TYR A 372 12.35 -8.47 -18.50
N GLN A 373 13.17 -9.26 -17.81
CA GLN A 373 12.70 -10.01 -16.65
C GLN A 373 12.56 -9.07 -15.45
N THR A 374 11.44 -9.11 -14.73
CA THR A 374 11.18 -8.18 -13.61
C THR A 374 10.91 -8.91 -12.29
N ALA A 375 11.65 -8.56 -11.23
CA ALA A 375 11.49 -9.20 -9.92
C ALA A 375 11.62 -8.24 -8.74
N PHE A 376 10.81 -8.46 -7.71
CA PHE A 376 10.86 -7.72 -6.46
C PHE A 376 11.30 -8.64 -5.32
N PHE A 377 12.23 -8.17 -4.49
CA PHE A 377 12.84 -8.92 -3.40
C PHE A 377 12.59 -8.20 -2.07
N HIS A 378 11.99 -8.89 -1.11
CA HIS A 378 11.75 -8.35 0.22
C HIS A 378 11.69 -9.47 1.27
N GLY A 379 12.70 -9.53 2.15
CA GLY A 379 12.92 -10.66 3.08
C GLY A 379 11.85 -10.84 4.16
N ALA A 380 10.80 -10.02 4.18
CA ALA A 380 9.66 -10.20 5.08
C ALA A 380 8.73 -11.32 4.60
N PRO A 381 7.81 -11.80 5.46
CA PRO A 381 6.77 -12.72 5.05
C PRO A 381 5.93 -12.17 3.89
N ASN A 382 5.61 -13.03 2.92
CA ASN A 382 4.70 -12.68 1.82
C ASN A 382 3.37 -12.18 2.42
N GLY A 383 2.80 -11.12 1.83
CA GLY A 383 1.65 -10.38 2.38
C GLY A 383 2.02 -9.25 3.37
N SER A 384 3.27 -9.19 3.86
CA SER A 384 3.72 -8.10 4.73
C SER A 384 3.56 -6.76 4.02
N MET A 385 2.87 -5.82 4.68
CA MET A 385 2.52 -4.49 4.17
C MET A 385 1.75 -4.45 2.82
N GLY A 386 1.39 -5.61 2.25
CA GLY A 386 0.75 -5.73 0.94
C GLY A 386 1.71 -5.48 -0.24
N PHE A 387 3.02 -5.61 -0.05
CA PHE A 387 4.00 -5.34 -1.10
C PHE A 387 3.89 -6.32 -2.26
N ASP A 388 3.73 -7.61 -1.98
CA ASP A 388 3.49 -8.66 -2.98
C ASP A 388 2.29 -8.35 -3.88
N ALA A 389 1.19 -7.88 -3.28
CA ALA A 389 -0.01 -7.51 -4.00
C ALA A 389 0.21 -6.26 -4.86
N PHE A 390 0.87 -5.23 -4.32
CA PHE A 390 1.21 -4.03 -5.09
C PHE A 390 2.15 -4.35 -6.25
N THR A 391 3.23 -5.10 -6.01
CA THR A 391 4.26 -5.39 -7.02
C THR A 391 3.69 -6.21 -8.16
N LYS A 392 2.77 -7.14 -7.86
CA LYS A 392 2.07 -7.91 -8.90
C LYS A 392 1.24 -6.99 -9.80
N ILE A 393 0.48 -6.06 -9.21
CA ILE A 393 -0.30 -5.06 -9.94
C ILE A 393 0.59 -4.08 -10.70
N ALA A 394 1.75 -3.74 -10.13
CA ALA A 394 2.79 -2.93 -10.77
C ALA A 394 3.60 -3.74 -11.81
N GLY A 395 3.19 -4.94 -12.20
CA GLY A 395 3.81 -5.66 -13.33
C GLY A 395 5.17 -6.31 -13.04
N PHE A 396 5.55 -6.48 -11.77
CA PHE A 396 6.66 -7.39 -11.44
C PHE A 396 6.25 -8.84 -11.72
N GLN A 397 7.06 -9.57 -12.50
CA GLN A 397 6.77 -10.95 -12.90
C GLN A 397 7.03 -11.95 -11.77
N LYS A 398 7.99 -11.64 -10.88
CA LYS A 398 8.33 -12.47 -9.72
C LYS A 398 8.38 -11.64 -8.43
N TYR A 399 7.97 -12.25 -7.34
CA TYR A 399 8.16 -11.74 -5.99
C TYR A 399 8.90 -12.79 -5.18
N TYR A 400 9.99 -12.38 -4.56
CA TYR A 400 10.80 -13.20 -3.67
C TYR A 400 10.64 -12.64 -2.27
N GLY A 401 9.91 -13.36 -1.43
CA GLY A 401 9.79 -13.10 0.00
C GLY A 401 10.38 -14.22 0.84
N LEU A 402 9.98 -14.28 2.11
CA LEU A 402 10.40 -15.34 3.02
C LEU A 402 10.07 -16.75 2.47
N ASN A 403 8.95 -16.90 1.76
CA ASN A 403 8.54 -18.20 1.20
C ASN A 403 9.55 -18.70 0.15
N GLU A 404 10.01 -17.81 -0.73
CA GLU A 404 10.96 -18.15 -1.80
C GLU A 404 12.41 -18.26 -1.28
N TYR A 405 12.74 -17.53 -0.22
CA TYR A 405 14.02 -17.65 0.47
C TYR A 405 14.23 -19.04 1.09
N GLY A 406 13.17 -19.62 1.69
CA GLY A 406 13.13 -21.03 2.08
C GLY A 406 13.97 -21.42 3.31
N ASN A 407 14.63 -20.47 3.98
CA ASN A 407 15.36 -20.73 5.23
C ASN A 407 14.84 -19.87 6.39
N GLU A 408 14.23 -20.49 7.40
CA GLU A 408 13.72 -19.76 8.57
C GLU A 408 14.81 -19.46 9.62
N THR A 409 16.01 -20.05 9.55
CA THR A 409 17.05 -19.80 10.55
C THR A 409 17.62 -18.38 10.49
N ASP A 410 17.53 -17.74 9.33
CA ASP A 410 17.99 -16.37 9.11
C ASP A 410 16.87 -15.34 9.30
N PHE A 411 15.67 -15.77 9.75
CA PHE A 411 14.56 -14.89 10.12
C PHE A 411 14.75 -14.34 11.54
N ASP A 412 14.56 -13.04 11.72
CA ASP A 412 14.72 -12.35 13.01
C ASP A 412 13.61 -12.68 14.05
N GLY A 413 12.59 -13.45 13.64
CA GLY A 413 11.44 -13.80 14.46
C GLY A 413 10.28 -12.81 14.41
N ILE A 414 10.47 -11.62 13.83
CA ILE A 414 9.51 -10.51 13.87
C ILE A 414 9.24 -9.92 12.48
N TRP A 415 10.27 -9.40 11.82
CA TRP A 415 10.15 -8.61 10.59
C TRP A 415 10.49 -9.39 9.33
N GLY A 416 11.63 -10.07 9.29
CA GLY A 416 12.17 -10.62 8.05
C GLY A 416 13.50 -11.34 8.19
N VAL A 417 13.97 -11.86 7.06
CA VAL A 417 15.33 -12.39 6.92
C VAL A 417 16.34 -11.25 7.11
N TRP A 418 17.40 -11.50 7.86
CA TRP A 418 18.48 -10.54 8.05
C TRP A 418 19.10 -10.08 6.71
N ASP A 419 19.54 -8.83 6.64
CA ASP A 419 19.92 -8.22 5.35
C ASP A 419 21.12 -8.91 4.68
N GLU A 420 22.17 -9.31 5.42
CA GLU A 420 23.32 -10.00 4.82
C GLU A 420 22.93 -11.29 4.07
N PRO A 421 22.34 -12.32 4.72
CA PRO A 421 21.99 -13.54 4.01
C PRO A 421 20.94 -13.29 2.92
N TYR A 422 20.01 -12.35 3.12
CA TYR A 422 19.00 -12.03 2.12
C TYR A 422 19.60 -11.37 0.87
N PHE A 423 20.57 -10.47 1.03
CA PHE A 423 21.27 -9.86 -0.10
C PHE A 423 22.16 -10.86 -0.85
N GLN A 424 22.70 -11.88 -0.17
CA GLN A 424 23.40 -12.97 -0.87
C GLN A 424 22.43 -13.82 -1.71
N PHE A 425 21.25 -14.13 -1.16
CA PHE A 425 20.18 -14.78 -1.91
C PHE A 425 19.73 -13.94 -3.10
N PHE A 426 19.58 -12.63 -2.92
CA PHE A 426 19.24 -11.70 -3.98
C PHE A 426 20.25 -11.77 -5.15
N ALA A 427 21.55 -11.64 -4.87
CA ALA A 427 22.59 -11.76 -5.90
C ALA A 427 22.56 -13.13 -6.62
N HIS A 428 22.30 -14.20 -5.87
CA HIS A 428 22.21 -15.56 -6.42
C HIS A 428 21.01 -15.75 -7.35
N GLU A 429 19.84 -15.21 -7.01
CA GLU A 429 18.66 -15.29 -7.87
C GLU A 429 18.81 -14.43 -9.13
N MET A 430 19.46 -13.27 -9.03
CA MET A 430 19.77 -12.44 -10.21
C MET A 430 20.68 -13.17 -11.20
N ASP A 431 21.66 -13.94 -10.73
CA ASP A 431 22.57 -14.71 -11.61
C ASP A 431 21.85 -15.78 -12.44
N LYS A 432 20.62 -16.17 -12.04
CA LYS A 432 19.76 -17.09 -12.79
C LYS A 432 18.86 -16.38 -13.80
N MET A 433 18.78 -15.06 -13.77
CA MET A 433 17.91 -14.28 -14.65
C MET A 433 18.57 -14.07 -16.02
N GLN A 434 17.76 -14.01 -17.07
CA GLN A 434 18.26 -13.63 -18.39
C GLN A 434 18.34 -12.10 -18.47
N GLU A 435 19.48 -11.59 -18.94
CA GLU A 435 19.65 -10.18 -19.25
C GLU A 435 18.84 -9.80 -20.52
N PRO A 436 18.21 -8.61 -20.57
CA PRO A 436 18.19 -7.61 -19.51
C PRO A 436 17.16 -7.92 -18.41
N PHE A 437 17.47 -7.56 -17.17
CA PHE A 437 16.53 -7.65 -16.05
C PHE A 437 16.40 -6.32 -15.29
N LEU A 438 15.25 -6.17 -14.65
CA LEU A 438 14.99 -5.15 -13.62
C LEU A 438 14.71 -5.88 -12.31
N THR A 439 15.49 -5.58 -11.29
CA THR A 439 15.23 -6.07 -9.93
C THR A 439 15.15 -4.93 -8.94
N THR A 440 14.26 -5.06 -7.97
CA THR A 440 14.20 -4.16 -6.81
C THR A 440 14.35 -4.98 -5.53
N VAL A 441 15.25 -4.58 -4.64
CA VAL A 441 15.38 -5.17 -3.30
C VAL A 441 15.06 -4.14 -2.23
N PHE A 442 14.36 -4.57 -1.19
CA PHE A 442 14.04 -3.76 -0.01
C PHE A 442 14.58 -4.43 1.25
N SER A 443 15.52 -3.77 1.95
CA SER A 443 16.10 -4.24 3.22
C SER A 443 15.07 -4.22 4.37
N VAL A 444 15.36 -4.92 5.47
CA VAL A 444 14.39 -5.10 6.58
C VAL A 444 15.00 -4.89 7.97
N SER A 445 16.32 -5.05 8.14
CA SER A 445 16.94 -5.23 9.47
C SER A 445 16.90 -4.00 10.39
N SER A 446 16.59 -2.82 9.85
CA SER A 446 16.52 -1.52 10.55
C SER A 446 15.19 -1.27 11.28
N HIS A 447 14.61 -2.29 11.90
CA HIS A 447 13.38 -2.19 12.69
C HIS A 447 13.56 -2.52 14.18
N HIS A 448 12.71 -1.92 15.03
CA HIS A 448 12.64 -2.24 16.46
C HIS A 448 12.34 -3.74 16.66
N PRO A 449 13.03 -4.48 17.55
CA PRO A 449 13.87 -4.01 18.67
C PRO A 449 15.32 -3.64 18.33
N TYR A 450 15.67 -3.49 17.05
CA TYR A 450 17.00 -3.13 16.58
C TYR A 450 18.05 -4.18 16.99
N GLU A 451 17.66 -5.44 16.91
CA GLU A 451 18.55 -6.57 17.15
C GLU A 451 19.38 -6.86 15.90
N LEU A 452 20.45 -7.63 16.09
CA LEU A 452 21.33 -8.10 15.02
C LEU A 452 21.46 -9.62 15.12
N PRO A 453 21.87 -10.32 14.04
CA PRO A 453 22.21 -11.72 14.13
C PRO A 453 23.27 -11.96 15.22
N GLU A 454 23.20 -13.08 15.94
CA GLU A 454 24.09 -13.34 17.10
C GLU A 454 25.58 -13.23 16.74
N LYS A 455 25.97 -13.63 15.51
CA LYS A 455 27.35 -13.51 14.99
C LYS A 455 27.86 -12.06 14.85
N TYR A 456 26.97 -11.06 14.90
CA TYR A 456 27.25 -9.64 14.81
C TYR A 456 27.06 -8.88 16.12
N LYS A 457 26.67 -9.56 17.19
CA LYS A 457 26.44 -8.95 18.49
C LYS A 457 27.71 -8.25 18.99
N GLY A 458 27.58 -6.97 19.32
CA GLY A 458 28.70 -6.13 19.76
C GLY A 458 29.71 -5.75 18.67
N ARG A 459 29.54 -6.19 17.41
CA ARG A 459 30.48 -5.87 16.32
C ARG A 459 30.30 -4.43 15.82
N PHE A 460 29.07 -3.97 15.73
CA PHE A 460 28.77 -2.61 15.26
C PHE A 460 28.53 -1.71 16.46
N PRO A 461 29.29 -0.61 16.61
CA PRO A 461 29.09 0.32 17.70
C PRO A 461 27.72 0.98 17.58
N GLU A 462 27.08 1.18 18.73
CA GLU A 462 25.87 2.00 18.80
C GLU A 462 26.19 3.47 18.43
N GLY A 463 25.16 4.20 18.05
CA GLY A 463 25.26 5.63 17.72
C GLY A 463 24.47 6.47 18.71
N ARG A 464 23.91 7.58 18.22
CA ARG A 464 22.96 8.40 19.00
C ARG A 464 21.67 7.66 19.35
N ILE A 465 21.29 6.69 18.53
CA ILE A 465 20.07 5.89 18.69
C ILE A 465 20.37 4.40 18.47
N PRO A 466 19.59 3.49 19.09
CA PRO A 466 19.79 2.04 18.94
C PRO A 466 19.77 1.57 17.48
N LEU A 467 18.97 2.21 16.63
CA LEU A 467 18.88 1.92 15.20
C LEU A 467 20.24 2.01 14.47
N ASN A 468 21.16 2.86 14.93
CA ASN A 468 22.40 3.12 14.20
C ASN A 468 23.27 1.87 13.99
N LYS A 469 23.22 0.88 14.89
CA LYS A 469 23.94 -0.39 14.71
C LYS A 469 23.33 -1.24 13.58
N CYS A 470 22.01 -1.19 13.40
CA CYS A 470 21.32 -1.81 12.28
C CYS A 470 21.69 -1.13 10.96
N ILE A 471 21.76 0.20 10.92
CA ILE A 471 22.23 0.94 9.73
C ILE A 471 23.64 0.49 9.32
N ARG A 472 24.57 0.37 10.29
CA ARG A 472 25.92 -0.15 10.04
C ARG A 472 25.93 -1.60 9.55
N TYR A 473 25.05 -2.44 10.09
CA TYR A 473 24.90 -3.83 9.66
C TYR A 473 24.35 -3.93 8.23
N THR A 474 23.33 -3.15 7.89
CA THR A 474 22.77 -3.11 6.54
C THR A 474 23.79 -2.53 5.55
N ASP A 475 24.57 -1.51 5.91
CA ASP A 475 25.69 -1.01 5.09
C ASP A 475 26.78 -2.08 4.87
N HIS A 476 27.13 -2.84 5.90
CA HIS A 476 28.03 -4.00 5.77
C HIS A 476 27.44 -5.08 4.85
N SER A 477 26.15 -5.34 4.97
CA SER A 477 25.44 -6.30 4.11
C SER A 477 25.45 -5.85 2.66
N LEU A 478 25.30 -4.54 2.41
CA LEU A 478 25.40 -3.92 1.10
C LEU A 478 26.82 -4.07 0.53
N GLN A 479 27.86 -3.86 1.34
CA GLN A 479 29.25 -4.14 0.94
C GLN A 479 29.41 -5.58 0.46
N LYS A 480 28.92 -6.56 1.24
CA LYS A 480 28.98 -7.99 0.89
C LYS A 480 28.22 -8.30 -0.39
N PHE A 481 27.08 -7.66 -0.63
CA PHE A 481 26.37 -7.76 -1.90
C PHE A 481 27.23 -7.29 -3.08
N PHE A 482 27.80 -6.08 -3.01
CA PHE A 482 28.64 -5.57 -4.09
C PHE A 482 29.93 -6.38 -4.30
N ASP A 483 30.55 -6.89 -3.24
CA ASP A 483 31.73 -7.77 -3.31
C ASP A 483 31.42 -9.10 -4.03
N ALA A 484 30.21 -9.64 -3.84
CA ALA A 484 29.74 -10.81 -4.56
C ALA A 484 29.35 -10.46 -6.01
N ALA A 485 28.53 -9.42 -6.18
CA ALA A 485 28.00 -8.98 -7.47
C ALA A 485 29.11 -8.62 -8.46
N ARG A 486 30.19 -7.94 -8.01
CA ARG A 486 31.35 -7.58 -8.86
C ARG A 486 32.01 -8.77 -9.58
N LYS A 487 31.80 -9.99 -9.08
CA LYS A 487 32.37 -11.22 -9.66
C LYS A 487 31.46 -11.85 -10.72
N LEU A 488 30.22 -11.38 -10.84
CA LEU A 488 29.20 -11.92 -11.73
C LEU A 488 29.22 -11.20 -13.09
N PRO A 489 28.90 -11.90 -14.20
CA PRO A 489 29.04 -11.36 -15.55
C PRO A 489 28.16 -10.13 -15.82
N TRP A 490 26.95 -10.09 -15.24
CA TRP A 490 25.97 -9.02 -15.44
C TRP A 490 26.38 -7.67 -14.82
N PHE A 491 27.31 -7.66 -13.84
CA PHE A 491 27.63 -6.47 -13.04
C PHE A 491 28.08 -5.26 -13.87
N LYS A 492 28.92 -5.49 -14.89
CA LYS A 492 29.44 -4.41 -15.74
C LYS A 492 28.33 -3.73 -16.56
N ASN A 493 27.29 -4.48 -16.91
CA ASN A 493 26.17 -4.03 -17.74
C ASN A 493 24.94 -3.68 -16.88
N THR A 494 25.15 -3.19 -15.66
CA THR A 494 24.06 -2.91 -14.71
C THR A 494 24.11 -1.48 -14.21
N LEU A 495 22.97 -0.78 -14.32
CA LEU A 495 22.72 0.45 -13.58
C LEU A 495 22.22 0.11 -12.18
N PHE A 496 22.96 0.53 -11.15
CA PHE A 496 22.50 0.45 -9.77
C PHE A 496 21.91 1.78 -9.34
N VAL A 497 20.74 1.75 -8.71
CA VAL A 497 20.09 2.91 -8.12
C VAL A 497 19.89 2.63 -6.64
N ILE A 498 20.48 3.45 -5.78
CA ILE A 498 20.40 3.27 -4.32
C ILE A 498 19.60 4.44 -3.76
N THR A 499 18.59 4.11 -2.96
CA THR A 499 17.75 5.08 -2.25
C THR A 499 17.34 4.55 -0.87
N ALA A 500 16.68 5.37 -0.07
CA ALA A 500 15.98 4.95 1.13
C ALA A 500 14.46 5.05 0.95
N ASP A 501 13.71 4.37 1.81
CA ASP A 501 12.24 4.42 1.78
C ASP A 501 11.69 5.67 2.49
N HIS A 502 12.21 5.99 3.67
CA HIS A 502 11.90 7.20 4.42
C HIS A 502 12.99 7.51 5.46
N THR A 503 12.77 8.58 6.22
CA THR A 503 13.63 8.99 7.33
C THR A 503 13.10 8.48 8.67
N VAL A 504 13.99 8.43 9.64
CA VAL A 504 13.70 8.38 11.07
C VAL A 504 14.34 9.58 11.77
N ASP A 505 13.87 9.88 12.99
CA ASP A 505 14.56 10.84 13.86
C ASP A 505 15.98 10.35 14.15
N SER A 506 16.96 11.21 13.90
CA SER A 506 18.39 10.91 14.03
C SER A 506 18.99 11.35 15.37
N ASN A 507 18.25 12.12 16.18
CA ASN A 507 18.79 12.88 17.32
C ASN A 507 19.95 13.83 16.95
N ILE A 508 19.99 14.30 15.69
CA ILE A 508 20.96 15.28 15.17
C ILE A 508 20.23 16.61 14.94
N PRO A 509 20.55 17.68 15.69
CA PRO A 509 19.81 18.94 15.66
C PRO A 509 19.60 19.55 14.28
N GLU A 510 20.60 19.45 13.39
CA GLU A 510 20.56 19.97 12.02
C GLU A 510 19.45 19.31 11.16
N TYR A 511 18.89 18.19 11.60
CA TYR A 511 17.83 17.45 10.89
C TYR A 511 16.42 17.65 11.48
N TYR A 512 16.23 18.49 12.49
CA TYR A 512 14.93 18.71 13.15
C TYR A 512 13.97 19.64 12.41
N THR A 513 14.12 19.77 11.09
CA THR A 513 13.21 20.57 10.27
C THR A 513 12.28 19.69 9.45
N SER A 514 11.08 20.18 9.17
CA SER A 514 10.09 19.49 8.34
C SER A 514 10.63 19.11 6.96
N VAL A 515 11.54 19.91 6.38
CA VAL A 515 12.24 19.57 5.14
C VAL A 515 13.19 18.38 5.34
N ASN A 516 14.02 18.43 6.38
CA ASN A 516 14.99 17.36 6.66
C ASN A 516 14.34 16.06 7.16
N HIS A 517 13.09 16.11 7.64
CA HIS A 517 12.26 14.93 7.90
C HIS A 517 11.92 14.11 6.65
N PHE A 518 12.28 14.56 5.45
CA PHE A 518 12.17 13.77 4.23
C PHE A 518 13.53 13.52 3.57
N ALA A 519 14.63 14.00 4.12
CA ALA A 519 15.94 13.91 3.47
C ALA A 519 16.52 12.48 3.46
N ILE A 520 16.74 11.93 2.27
CA ILE A 520 17.25 10.57 2.04
C ILE A 520 18.40 10.59 1.02
N PRO A 521 19.25 9.55 0.93
CA PRO A 521 20.20 9.42 -0.18
C PRO A 521 19.47 9.01 -1.48
N ILE A 522 19.87 9.58 -2.63
CA ILE A 522 19.60 9.03 -3.98
C ILE A 522 20.91 9.09 -4.76
N LEU A 523 21.35 7.96 -5.31
CA LEU A 523 22.51 7.90 -6.20
C LEU A 523 22.35 6.84 -7.30
N PHE A 524 23.03 7.09 -8.42
CA PHE A 524 23.13 6.22 -9.57
C PHE A 524 24.58 5.79 -9.75
N TYR A 525 24.82 4.48 -9.73
CA TYR A 525 26.14 3.90 -9.86
C TYR A 525 26.22 3.05 -11.13
N LYS A 526 27.29 3.25 -11.91
CA LYS A 526 27.63 2.44 -13.07
C LYS A 526 29.12 2.07 -13.01
N ALA A 527 29.43 0.79 -13.15
CA ALA A 527 30.79 0.26 -12.95
C ALA A 527 31.84 0.80 -13.94
N ASP A 528 31.42 1.35 -15.07
CA ASP A 528 32.29 1.97 -16.07
C ASP A 528 32.65 3.43 -15.74
N GLY A 529 32.13 3.99 -14.65
CA GLY A 529 32.38 5.37 -14.22
C GLY A 529 31.63 6.43 -15.02
N SER A 530 30.73 6.05 -15.95
CA SER A 530 29.96 6.99 -16.77
C SER A 530 28.97 7.86 -15.98
N LEU A 531 28.59 7.43 -14.78
CA LEU A 531 27.71 8.16 -13.87
C LEU A 531 28.46 8.45 -12.57
N LYS A 532 29.27 9.51 -12.58
CA LYS A 532 30.06 9.97 -11.43
C LYS A 532 29.97 11.50 -11.31
N GLY A 533 29.71 12.00 -10.09
CA GLY A 533 29.64 13.43 -9.82
C GLY A 533 28.61 13.80 -8.76
N VAL A 534 28.54 15.08 -8.41
CA VAL A 534 27.57 15.62 -7.45
C VAL A 534 26.63 16.58 -8.17
N ASP A 535 25.33 16.32 -8.12
CA ASP A 535 24.29 17.22 -8.62
C ASP A 535 23.51 17.80 -7.43
N ASN A 536 23.68 19.11 -7.20
CA ASN A 536 23.05 19.81 -6.09
C ASN A 536 21.59 20.22 -6.34
N GLY A 537 21.01 19.89 -7.50
CA GLY A 537 19.60 20.09 -7.76
C GLY A 537 18.70 19.27 -6.84
N LEU A 538 17.43 19.67 -6.74
CA LEU A 538 16.42 18.90 -6.02
C LEU A 538 16.21 17.54 -6.70
N ALA A 539 16.07 16.50 -5.88
CA ALA A 539 15.69 15.16 -6.31
C ALA A 539 14.67 14.57 -5.33
N GLN A 540 13.89 13.60 -5.78
CA GLN A 540 12.93 12.87 -4.94
C GLN A 540 12.71 11.45 -5.47
N GLN A 541 12.07 10.57 -4.68
CA GLN A 541 11.84 9.17 -5.07
C GLN A 541 11.07 9.04 -6.38
N THR A 542 10.09 9.90 -6.62
CA THR A 542 9.32 9.90 -7.88
C THR A 542 10.17 10.18 -9.11
N ASP A 543 11.33 10.81 -8.96
CA ASP A 543 12.24 11.10 -10.08
C ASP A 543 13.02 9.85 -10.55
N ILE A 544 13.06 8.77 -9.75
CA ILE A 544 13.86 7.57 -10.04
C ILE A 544 13.37 6.88 -11.32
N MET A 545 12.09 6.56 -11.41
CA MET A 545 11.50 5.90 -12.57
C MET A 545 11.73 6.67 -13.89
N PRO A 546 11.35 7.95 -14.04
CA PRO A 546 11.58 8.70 -15.28
C PRO A 546 13.06 8.86 -15.61
N THR A 547 13.95 8.95 -14.60
CA THR A 547 15.40 8.99 -14.83
C THR A 547 15.92 7.68 -15.41
N ILE A 548 15.51 6.52 -14.88
CA ILE A 548 15.90 5.21 -15.42
C ILE A 548 15.32 5.01 -16.82
N LEU A 549 14.05 5.38 -17.06
CA LEU A 549 13.45 5.26 -18.39
C LEU A 549 14.16 6.13 -19.42
N SER A 550 14.58 7.35 -19.03
CA SER A 550 15.43 8.19 -19.87
C SER A 550 16.79 7.56 -20.12
N TYR A 551 17.45 6.99 -19.10
CA TYR A 551 18.73 6.30 -19.25
C TYR A 551 18.67 5.16 -20.27
N LEU A 552 17.57 4.41 -20.25
CA LEU A 552 17.35 3.27 -21.12
C LEU A 552 16.87 3.65 -22.53
N ASN A 553 16.67 4.94 -22.81
CA ASN A 553 16.02 5.44 -24.02
C ASN A 553 14.66 4.72 -24.25
N TYR A 554 13.82 4.64 -23.20
CA TYR A 554 12.50 4.03 -23.30
C TYR A 554 11.66 4.78 -24.36
N PRO A 555 11.07 4.10 -25.36
CA PRO A 555 10.60 4.76 -26.57
C PRO A 555 9.12 5.19 -26.55
N HIS A 556 8.38 4.90 -25.49
CA HIS A 556 6.93 5.13 -25.44
C HIS A 556 6.55 6.17 -24.39
N PRO A 557 5.43 6.90 -24.57
CA PRO A 557 4.87 7.75 -23.53
C PRO A 557 4.53 6.97 -22.25
N TYR A 558 4.65 7.64 -21.10
CA TYR A 558 4.25 7.09 -19.80
C TYR A 558 3.83 8.21 -18.84
N ILE A 559 3.08 7.84 -17.80
CA ILE A 559 2.79 8.73 -16.67
C ILE A 559 3.87 8.60 -15.60
N ALA A 560 4.45 9.72 -15.18
CA ALA A 560 5.29 9.84 -14.00
C ALA A 560 5.13 11.24 -13.40
N PHE A 561 5.09 11.34 -12.07
CA PHE A 561 5.04 12.63 -11.37
C PHE A 561 6.42 13.25 -11.10
N GLY A 562 7.50 12.47 -11.18
CA GLY A 562 8.85 12.98 -11.00
C GLY A 562 9.49 13.53 -12.26
N ASN A 563 10.65 14.16 -12.09
CA ASN A 563 11.47 14.70 -13.16
C ASN A 563 12.50 13.67 -13.64
N ASN A 564 12.92 13.78 -14.90
CA ASN A 564 14.16 13.15 -15.35
C ASN A 564 15.36 13.90 -14.78
N LEU A 565 16.10 13.30 -13.85
CA LEU A 565 17.27 13.91 -13.21
C LEU A 565 18.43 14.13 -14.19
N PHE A 566 18.48 13.47 -15.34
CA PHE A 566 19.53 13.72 -16.34
C PHE A 566 19.23 14.94 -17.24
N ASN A 567 18.01 15.48 -17.17
CA ASN A 567 17.67 16.74 -17.82
C ASN A 567 18.04 17.93 -16.92
N GLN A 568 19.18 18.56 -17.18
CA GLN A 568 19.65 19.74 -16.44
C GLN A 568 18.79 20.99 -16.65
N LYS A 569 17.94 21.02 -17.69
CA LYS A 569 17.05 22.16 -17.97
C LYS A 569 15.70 22.04 -17.25
N ALA A 570 15.40 20.89 -16.65
CA ALA A 570 14.13 20.70 -15.96
C ALA A 570 14.03 21.58 -14.71
N LYS A 571 12.86 22.21 -14.49
CA LYS A 571 12.54 22.90 -13.23
C LYS A 571 12.27 21.84 -12.15
N ARG A 572 13.33 21.33 -11.52
CA ARG A 572 13.25 20.28 -10.50
C ARG A 572 12.59 20.81 -9.22
N PHE A 573 11.76 19.96 -8.61
CA PHE A 573 11.06 20.22 -7.36
C PHE A 573 11.08 18.98 -6.47
N ALA A 574 10.73 19.14 -5.20
CA ALA A 574 10.35 18.02 -4.33
C ALA A 574 9.02 18.33 -3.64
N ILE A 575 8.16 17.32 -3.47
CA ILE A 575 6.85 17.51 -2.85
C ILE A 575 6.52 16.41 -1.84
N ASN A 576 6.00 16.82 -0.69
CA ASN A 576 5.64 15.98 0.43
C ASN A 576 4.28 16.38 1.01
N TYR A 577 3.65 15.47 1.75
CA TYR A 577 2.44 15.76 2.50
C TYR A 577 2.65 15.48 3.98
N LEU A 578 2.55 16.52 4.80
CA LEU A 578 2.79 16.48 6.24
C LEU A 578 1.63 17.19 6.96
N GLU A 579 0.97 16.51 7.89
CA GLU A 579 -0.05 17.10 8.76
C GLU A 579 -1.08 17.95 8.00
N GLU A 580 -1.62 17.37 6.93
CA GLU A 580 -2.63 18.01 6.07
C GLU A 580 -2.12 19.15 5.17
N SER A 581 -0.81 19.43 5.18
CA SER A 581 -0.16 20.44 4.36
C SER A 581 0.73 19.82 3.29
N TYR A 582 0.69 20.38 2.07
CA TYR A 582 1.68 20.10 1.04
C TYR A 582 2.92 20.95 1.30
N GLN A 583 4.06 20.28 1.55
CA GLN A 583 5.37 20.91 1.58
C GLN A 583 6.00 20.79 0.19
N PHE A 584 6.28 21.93 -0.45
CA PHE A 584 6.78 22.01 -1.81
C PHE A 584 8.10 22.76 -1.87
N LEU A 585 9.15 22.11 -2.37
CA LEU A 585 10.46 22.70 -2.55
C LEU A 585 10.67 23.02 -4.02
N SER A 586 11.05 24.26 -4.31
CA SER A 586 11.45 24.70 -5.64
C SER A 586 12.60 25.70 -5.50
N GLY A 587 13.73 25.41 -6.15
CA GLY A 587 14.96 26.18 -6.00
C GLY A 587 15.39 26.29 -4.52
N ASP A 588 15.40 27.53 -4.03
CA ASP A 588 15.86 27.89 -2.68
C ASP A 588 14.70 28.04 -1.69
N TYR A 589 13.46 27.90 -2.15
CA TYR A 589 12.27 28.14 -1.35
C TYR A 589 11.54 26.85 -1.01
N VAL A 590 10.86 26.88 0.14
CA VAL A 590 9.84 25.90 0.53
C VAL A 590 8.52 26.61 0.77
N LEU A 591 7.45 26.10 0.17
CA LEU A 591 6.08 26.60 0.25
C LEU A 591 5.22 25.58 0.98
N TYR A 592 4.28 26.05 1.80
CA TYR A 592 3.30 25.22 2.50
C TYR A 592 1.88 25.58 2.04
N LEU A 593 1.17 24.60 1.47
CA LEU A 593 -0.22 24.74 1.04
C LEU A 593 -1.12 23.85 1.92
N THR A 594 -2.02 24.45 2.68
CA THR A 594 -3.01 23.74 3.50
C THR A 594 -4.40 24.23 3.11
N ASP A 595 -5.36 23.31 2.96
CA ASP A 595 -6.73 23.64 2.54
C ASP A 595 -6.77 24.58 1.34
N ASP A 596 -5.96 24.27 0.33
CA ASP A 596 -5.90 24.98 -0.94
C ASP A 596 -5.39 26.44 -0.83
N LYS A 597 -4.88 26.85 0.34
CA LYS A 597 -4.31 28.17 0.64
C LYS A 597 -2.84 28.10 1.00
N LEU A 598 -2.07 29.08 0.54
CA LEU A 598 -0.66 29.20 0.87
C LEU A 598 -0.53 29.76 2.29
N ASN A 599 0.12 29.01 3.17
CA ASN A 599 0.22 29.32 4.59
C ASN A 599 1.60 29.80 5.02
N ALA A 600 2.67 29.38 4.33
CA ALA A 600 4.02 29.83 4.63
C ALA A 600 4.97 29.72 3.43
N ILE A 601 5.99 30.58 3.43
CA ILE A 601 7.12 30.55 2.50
C ILE A 601 8.39 30.73 3.30
N TYR A 602 9.42 29.90 3.09
CA TYR A 602 10.73 30.07 3.72
C TYR A 602 11.84 29.93 2.67
N ASN A 603 12.96 30.62 2.88
CA ASN A 603 14.19 30.39 2.13
C ASN A 603 15.01 29.31 2.84
N ARG A 604 15.02 28.08 2.33
CA ARG A 604 15.65 26.93 3.00
C ARG A 604 17.18 26.97 2.99
N LYS A 605 17.80 27.81 2.16
CA LYS A 605 19.26 27.95 2.08
C LYS A 605 19.77 29.00 3.05
N GLU A 606 19.09 30.14 3.15
CA GLU A 606 19.47 31.23 4.06
C GLU A 606 18.92 31.04 5.48
N ASP A 607 17.79 30.34 5.61
CA ASP A 607 17.13 29.99 6.88
C ASP A 607 16.87 28.47 6.92
N PRO A 608 17.91 27.64 7.14
CA PRO A 608 17.76 26.18 7.16
C PRO A 608 16.83 25.68 8.27
N GLU A 609 16.65 26.46 9.34
CA GLU A 609 15.78 26.16 10.48
C GLU A 609 14.30 26.53 10.24
N LEU A 610 14.00 27.22 9.12
CA LEU A 610 12.65 27.62 8.72
C LEU A 610 11.95 28.50 9.78
N THR A 611 12.69 29.46 10.35
CA THR A 611 12.21 30.34 11.43
C THR A 611 11.54 31.61 10.92
N ARG A 612 11.89 32.09 9.73
CA ARG A 612 11.43 33.36 9.16
C ARG A 612 10.46 33.15 8.01
N ASN A 613 9.16 33.23 8.30
CA ASN A 613 8.12 33.18 7.26
C ASN A 613 8.15 34.44 6.38
N LEU A 614 8.27 34.25 5.07
CA LEU A 614 8.35 35.28 4.04
C LEU A 614 7.01 35.50 3.31
N LEU A 615 5.93 34.83 3.74
CA LEU A 615 4.59 35.04 3.18
C LEU A 615 4.21 36.52 3.26
N GLY A 616 3.76 37.09 2.13
CA GLY A 616 3.43 38.52 2.02
C GLY A 616 4.64 39.46 1.86
N THR A 617 5.87 38.97 2.05
CA THR A 617 7.10 39.73 1.83
C THR A 617 7.67 39.49 0.42
N ILE A 618 7.53 38.25 -0.08
CA ILE A 618 7.97 37.86 -1.43
C ILE A 618 6.81 37.27 -2.24
N ALA A 619 6.89 37.41 -3.56
CA ALA A 619 5.96 36.79 -4.50
C ALA A 619 6.67 35.69 -5.29
N LEU A 620 6.10 34.48 -5.26
CA LEU A 620 6.58 33.30 -5.99
C LEU A 620 5.43 32.72 -6.85
N PRO A 621 4.93 33.48 -7.84
CA PRO A 621 3.73 33.11 -8.58
C PRO A 621 3.93 31.82 -9.39
N ASP A 622 5.10 31.62 -9.99
CA ASP A 622 5.42 30.43 -10.79
C ASP A 622 5.45 29.17 -9.92
N GLU A 623 6.11 29.21 -8.75
CA GLU A 623 6.19 28.09 -7.82
C GLU A 623 4.82 27.76 -7.23
N GLN A 624 4.00 28.78 -6.92
CA GLN A 624 2.63 28.57 -6.45
C GLN A 624 1.74 27.92 -7.51
N GLN A 625 1.85 28.37 -8.76
CA GLN A 625 1.12 27.77 -9.87
C GLN A 625 1.57 26.33 -10.11
N LEU A 626 2.88 26.06 -10.11
CA LEU A 626 3.44 24.72 -10.25
C LEU A 626 2.96 23.78 -9.14
N LEU A 627 3.01 24.21 -7.88
CA LEU A 627 2.49 23.45 -6.75
C LEU A 627 1.01 23.09 -6.93
N LYS A 628 0.16 24.08 -7.25
CA LYS A 628 -1.27 23.85 -7.49
C LYS A 628 -1.49 22.91 -8.67
N ALA A 629 -0.69 23.04 -9.73
CA ALA A 629 -0.81 22.21 -10.92
C ALA A 629 -0.49 20.74 -10.61
N ILE A 630 0.59 20.48 -9.88
CA ILE A 630 0.96 19.13 -9.42
C ILE A 630 -0.14 18.53 -8.53
N VAL A 631 -0.64 19.30 -7.56
CA VAL A 631 -1.71 18.85 -6.65
C VAL A 631 -2.98 18.52 -7.42
N GLN A 632 -3.37 19.34 -8.40
CA GLN A 632 -4.53 19.09 -9.24
C GLN A 632 -4.35 17.89 -10.16
N GLN A 633 -3.24 17.80 -10.89
CA GLN A 633 -2.92 16.64 -11.74
C GLN A 633 -2.97 15.34 -10.93
N PHE A 634 -2.36 15.33 -9.73
CA PHE A 634 -2.32 14.14 -8.89
C PHE A 634 -3.71 13.74 -8.39
N ASN A 635 -4.45 14.67 -7.76
CA ASN A 635 -5.76 14.34 -7.19
C ASN A 635 -6.77 13.93 -8.25
N ASN A 636 -6.82 14.63 -9.39
CA ASN A 636 -7.79 14.35 -10.45
C ASN A 636 -7.47 13.01 -11.12
N ARG A 637 -6.21 12.76 -11.51
CA ARG A 637 -5.83 11.48 -12.14
C ARG A 637 -5.99 10.29 -11.19
N MET A 638 -5.71 10.46 -9.90
CA MET A 638 -5.98 9.42 -8.90
C MET A 638 -7.48 9.17 -8.70
N ALA A 639 -8.30 10.21 -8.70
CA ALA A 639 -9.75 10.09 -8.56
C ALA A 639 -10.43 9.49 -9.80
N GLU A 640 -9.90 9.78 -10.99
CA GLU A 640 -10.46 9.41 -12.30
C GLU A 640 -9.81 8.17 -12.94
N ASN A 641 -8.83 7.55 -12.26
CA ASN A 641 -8.07 6.40 -12.77
C ASN A 641 -7.31 6.68 -14.09
N ARG A 642 -6.70 7.87 -14.20
CA ARG A 642 -5.91 8.32 -15.37
C ARG A 642 -4.39 8.31 -15.10
N MET A 643 -3.92 7.23 -14.49
CA MET A 643 -2.51 7.01 -14.09
C MET A 643 -1.72 6.16 -15.11
N VAL A 644 -2.27 6.02 -16.32
CA VAL A 644 -1.65 5.43 -17.51
C VAL A 644 -1.89 6.35 -18.70
N VAL A 645 -1.03 6.31 -19.71
CA VAL A 645 -1.31 6.97 -20.99
C VAL A 645 -2.37 6.13 -21.73
N GLU A 646 -3.48 6.76 -22.12
CA GLU A 646 -4.51 6.10 -22.93
C GLU A 646 -3.92 5.69 -24.30
N LYS A 647 -4.29 4.50 -24.77
CA LYS A 647 -3.80 3.95 -26.04
C LYS A 647 -4.65 4.38 -27.21
#